data_AF-A0A7C8LY76-F1
#
_entry.id   AF-A0A7C8LY76-F1
#
_cell.length_a   1.000
_cell.length_b   1.000
_cell.length_c   1.000
_cell.angle_alpha   90.00
_cell.angle_beta   90.00
_cell.angle_gamma   90.00
#
_symmetry.space_group_name_H-M   'P 1'
#
loop_
_entity.id
_entity.type
_entity.pdbx_description
1 polymer ?
#
loop_
_entity_poly.entity_id
_entity_poly.type
_entity_poly.pdbx_seq_one_letter_code
_entity_poly.pdbx_strand_id
1 'polypeptide(L)'
;MEYPVWWLPSFSGGFMIACMAVFHVFIAHFAVGGGFFLVLTERKGYAENNPKIVEYVKRHTKFFLLLTMVAGGMTGVGIWFTIGLLSPAATSVLVHRFGFGWATEWVFFLCEVVSLLIYHYRFGKMSRRDHQIIGWFYALFAFLSLFVVNGIITMMLTPGKWLETQSFWDGFWNPTFWPSLSLRFAICLMLAGLFALVTAYRLKDEEIREQMIRYAVRFVAFPFALLCASAVWYIMALPEAQFTMILTKSAQTPQLVKVFLPLSAALLAGVLTFAYITPQSVRPALLAVLLVVGLGQIGIFEWIREAGRRPYIIHGYMWSNSVHVDLTDEIRENGMLAYAKWIDTKEITDENLLKAGEELYRVQCMSCHSLNGPMLATETGAAGLTREGLIAQFNGQGKLREFMPPFLGNDAERKAVSAYIAFILGKPLEEAAAKLPHEEDVALPAFNPEDAEYVLVAWATEGMNTISDNYSKFTMQIPGSTIRAQLFLRDDIPEIVTEDVTLTYRIEKDFSTPSEHVTFWKYAKELTGKDLPPDTGTCETNLIGTFKVDEENRAFVACSLPIFPYSNDGTVNPYPLLTVEARTSDGKLLAVTKVAVPISTEWGCRNCHDGAWRVADTAGISNKTADNILAAHDKINGTSLAEKSERGTPPKCQSCHESTRTGDAGKKQILGFSAAIHGWHANYLAERDDITCESCHPAAHNTDTQGMRGLHVDRDITCTNCHGTIEDHALGLLKAEDQKGKPRAKLLMANLIPRASATLDEVQPREAWQNQPDCSACHTFFESPDSDASAANQWTEDAQSLFKNRKDDLEAVMCQACHGTAHALYPADNGYGESRNNIAPMQYQKFAAPLGAEDNCVCHTMEMSMYDSAHHPIVEK
;
A
#
# COMPACT_ATOMS: atom_id res chain seq x y z
N MET A 1 -16.14 -6.59 -23.86
CA MET A 1 -16.96 -6.97 -22.68
C MET A 1 -18.39 -7.14 -23.17
N GLU A 2 -18.89 -8.38 -23.20
CA GLU A 2 -19.99 -8.80 -24.09
C GLU A 2 -21.40 -8.58 -23.52
N TYR A 3 -21.52 -8.36 -22.21
CA TYR A 3 -22.79 -8.35 -21.50
C TYR A 3 -23.03 -7.02 -20.78
N PRO A 4 -24.29 -6.60 -20.61
CA PRO A 4 -24.61 -5.42 -19.81
C PRO A 4 -24.31 -5.68 -18.33
N VAL A 5 -23.91 -4.61 -17.62
CA VAL A 5 -23.69 -4.66 -16.18
C VAL A 5 -24.91 -4.11 -15.45
N TRP A 6 -25.44 -4.87 -14.51
CA TRP A 6 -26.55 -4.41 -13.67
C TRP A 6 -26.05 -3.43 -12.60
N TRP A 7 -26.44 -2.16 -12.72
CA TRP A 7 -26.00 -1.09 -11.81
C TRP A 7 -26.63 -1.23 -10.41
N LEU A 8 -25.82 -1.67 -9.43
CA LEU A 8 -26.19 -1.89 -8.03
C LEU A 8 -25.21 -1.19 -7.06
N PRO A 9 -25.21 0.15 -7.01
CA PRO A 9 -24.21 0.93 -6.30
C PRO A 9 -24.13 0.64 -4.79
N SER A 10 -25.25 0.34 -4.13
CA SER A 10 -25.29 0.14 -2.67
C SER A 10 -24.99 -1.29 -2.23
N PHE A 11 -24.96 -2.28 -3.12
CA PHE A 11 -24.78 -3.68 -2.72
C PHE A 11 -23.62 -4.36 -3.43
N SER A 12 -23.23 -3.93 -4.64
CA SER A 12 -22.28 -4.64 -5.52
C SER A 12 -22.77 -6.02 -5.97
N GLY A 13 -22.22 -6.52 -7.08
CA GLY A 13 -22.59 -7.83 -7.60
C GLY A 13 -22.18 -8.98 -6.66
N GLY A 14 -20.96 -8.91 -6.12
CA GLY A 14 -20.42 -9.94 -5.23
C GLY A 14 -21.24 -10.17 -3.95
N PHE A 15 -21.82 -9.13 -3.36
CA PHE A 15 -22.60 -9.26 -2.12
C PHE A 15 -23.89 -10.07 -2.35
N MET A 16 -24.61 -9.74 -3.42
CA MET A 16 -25.86 -10.42 -3.78
C MET A 16 -25.63 -11.90 -4.10
N ILE A 17 -24.53 -12.20 -4.83
CA ILE A 17 -24.11 -13.58 -5.08
C ILE A 17 -23.79 -14.29 -3.75
N ALA A 18 -23.03 -13.66 -2.85
CA ALA A 18 -22.67 -14.26 -1.57
C ALA A 18 -23.90 -14.57 -0.70
N CYS A 19 -24.85 -13.63 -0.58
CA CYS A 19 -26.10 -13.85 0.17
C CYS A 19 -26.91 -15.02 -0.38
N MET A 20 -27.12 -15.05 -1.70
CA MET A 20 -27.89 -16.13 -2.34
C MET A 20 -27.16 -17.48 -2.23
N ALA A 21 -25.86 -17.51 -2.46
CA ALA A 21 -25.05 -18.72 -2.41
C ALA A 21 -25.04 -19.32 -0.99
N VAL A 22 -24.74 -18.54 0.05
CA VAL A 22 -24.70 -19.05 1.43
C VAL A 22 -26.06 -19.61 1.86
N PHE A 23 -27.15 -18.92 1.52
CA PHE A 23 -28.50 -19.37 1.87
C PHE A 23 -28.88 -20.67 1.12
N HIS A 24 -28.67 -20.72 -0.19
CA HIS A 24 -28.97 -21.90 -1.00
C HIS A 24 -28.11 -23.10 -0.57
N VAL A 25 -26.80 -22.90 -0.42
CA VAL A 25 -25.83 -23.95 -0.05
C VAL A 25 -26.18 -24.56 1.31
N PHE A 26 -26.61 -23.75 2.29
CA PHE A 26 -27.02 -24.25 3.60
C PHE A 26 -28.21 -25.23 3.51
N ILE A 27 -29.21 -24.93 2.67
CA ILE A 27 -30.37 -25.80 2.44
C ILE A 27 -29.98 -27.01 1.58
N ALA A 28 -29.20 -26.81 0.52
CA ALA A 28 -28.77 -27.88 -0.38
C ALA A 28 -27.90 -28.92 0.34
N HIS A 29 -26.96 -28.50 1.20
CA HIS A 29 -26.14 -29.43 1.98
C HIS A 29 -26.99 -30.21 3.00
N PHE A 30 -28.03 -29.58 3.57
CA PHE A 30 -29.02 -30.31 4.36
C PHE A 30 -29.80 -31.33 3.52
N ALA A 31 -30.17 -31.02 2.28
CA ALA A 31 -30.82 -31.99 1.38
C ALA A 31 -29.96 -33.25 1.18
N VAL A 32 -28.68 -33.06 0.85
CA VAL A 32 -27.74 -34.16 0.64
C VAL A 32 -27.59 -35.02 1.90
N GLY A 33 -27.23 -34.41 3.04
CA GLY A 33 -27.01 -35.18 4.27
C GLY A 33 -28.30 -35.76 4.85
N GLY A 34 -29.41 -35.02 4.73
CA GLY A 34 -30.72 -35.42 5.23
C GLY A 34 -31.29 -36.64 4.49
N GLY A 35 -30.91 -36.85 3.24
CA GLY A 35 -31.21 -38.09 2.52
C GLY A 35 -30.68 -39.34 3.24
N PHE A 36 -29.42 -39.31 3.66
CA PHE A 36 -28.82 -40.38 4.46
C PHE A 36 -29.48 -40.48 5.83
N PHE A 37 -29.78 -39.35 6.47
CA PHE A 37 -30.46 -39.33 7.76
C PHE A 37 -31.84 -40.02 7.69
N LEU A 38 -32.65 -39.72 6.68
CA LEU A 38 -33.99 -40.31 6.50
C LEU A 38 -33.95 -41.83 6.46
N VAL A 39 -33.21 -42.39 5.51
CA VAL A 39 -33.18 -43.85 5.27
C VAL A 39 -32.53 -44.60 6.44
N LEU A 40 -31.49 -44.03 7.07
CA LEU A 40 -30.84 -44.63 8.23
C LEU A 40 -31.72 -44.58 9.48
N THR A 41 -32.50 -43.49 9.66
CA THR A 41 -33.43 -43.37 10.78
C THR A 41 -34.62 -44.32 10.62
N GLU A 42 -35.14 -44.49 9.40
CA GLU A 42 -36.19 -45.47 9.13
C GLU A 42 -35.70 -46.88 9.44
N ARG A 43 -34.50 -47.23 8.93
CA ARG A 43 -33.87 -48.53 9.19
C ARG A 43 -33.67 -48.76 10.69
N LYS A 44 -33.25 -47.74 11.44
CA LYS A 44 -33.13 -47.77 12.90
C LYS A 44 -34.48 -48.06 13.56
N GLY A 45 -35.55 -47.38 13.16
CA GLY A 45 -36.90 -47.59 13.71
C GLY A 45 -37.37 -49.03 13.55
N TYR A 46 -37.09 -49.66 12.41
CA TYR A 46 -37.40 -51.07 12.20
C TYR A 46 -36.46 -52.02 12.93
N ALA A 47 -35.15 -51.75 12.95
CA ALA A 47 -34.17 -52.59 13.64
C ALA A 47 -34.40 -52.65 15.16
N GLU A 48 -34.86 -51.54 15.74
CA GLU A 48 -35.19 -51.44 17.17
C GLU A 48 -36.64 -51.80 17.48
N ASN A 49 -37.43 -52.21 16.47
CA ASN A 49 -38.87 -52.47 16.60
C ASN A 49 -39.64 -51.33 17.28
N ASN A 50 -39.24 -50.08 17.02
CA ASN A 50 -39.80 -48.89 17.67
C ASN A 50 -40.68 -48.08 16.69
N PRO A 51 -42.02 -48.20 16.75
CA PRO A 51 -42.92 -47.51 15.82
C PRO A 51 -42.91 -45.99 15.99
N LYS A 52 -42.52 -45.47 17.16
CA LYS A 52 -42.44 -44.02 17.40
C LYS A 52 -41.29 -43.37 16.62
N ILE A 53 -40.19 -44.11 16.39
CA ILE A 53 -39.09 -43.65 15.52
C ILE A 53 -39.57 -43.60 14.06
N VAL A 54 -40.31 -44.61 13.60
CA VAL A 54 -40.85 -44.64 12.23
C VAL A 54 -41.82 -43.48 12.00
N GLU A 55 -42.67 -43.16 12.99
CA GLU A 55 -43.57 -41.99 12.93
C GLU A 55 -42.80 -40.66 12.96
N TYR A 56 -41.72 -40.58 13.74
CA TYR A 56 -40.81 -39.44 13.71
C TYR A 56 -40.24 -39.22 12.32
N VAL A 57 -39.73 -40.28 11.66
CA VAL A 57 -39.18 -40.17 10.30
C VAL A 57 -40.24 -39.67 9.34
N LYS A 58 -41.44 -40.23 9.36
CA LYS A 58 -42.55 -39.77 8.51
C LYS A 58 -42.83 -38.26 8.67
N ARG A 59 -42.84 -37.76 9.92
CA ARG A 59 -43.02 -36.33 10.21
C ARG A 59 -41.81 -35.49 9.76
N HIS A 60 -40.60 -35.98 10.00
CA HIS A 60 -39.35 -35.34 9.57
C HIS A 60 -39.29 -35.25 8.04
N THR A 61 -39.69 -36.29 7.31
CA THR A 61 -39.79 -36.30 5.84
C THR A 61 -40.67 -35.17 5.32
N LYS A 62 -41.78 -34.85 6.00
CA LYS A 62 -42.62 -33.70 5.60
C LYS A 62 -41.89 -32.37 5.75
N PHE A 63 -41.21 -32.16 6.87
CA PHE A 63 -40.38 -30.97 7.10
C PHE A 63 -39.26 -30.88 6.07
N PHE A 64 -38.56 -32.00 5.86
CA PHE A 64 -37.49 -32.15 4.90
C PHE A 64 -37.96 -31.77 3.50
N LEU A 65 -39.06 -32.36 3.01
CA LEU A 65 -39.65 -32.06 1.71
C LEU A 65 -39.95 -30.56 1.55
N LEU A 66 -40.60 -29.92 2.52
CA LEU A 66 -40.93 -28.50 2.40
C LEU A 66 -39.68 -27.62 2.34
N LEU A 67 -38.65 -27.94 3.13
CA LEU A 67 -37.44 -27.12 3.17
C LEU A 67 -36.54 -27.37 1.96
N THR A 68 -36.28 -28.63 1.60
CA THR A 68 -35.29 -28.98 0.57
C THR A 68 -35.88 -28.92 -0.83
N MET A 69 -37.06 -29.49 -1.07
CA MET A 69 -37.68 -29.47 -2.39
C MET A 69 -38.24 -28.10 -2.74
N VAL A 70 -39.00 -27.46 -1.83
CA VAL A 70 -39.66 -26.18 -2.14
C VAL A 70 -38.67 -25.01 -1.99
N ALA A 71 -38.16 -24.76 -0.77
CA ALA A 71 -37.25 -23.63 -0.58
C ALA A 71 -35.88 -23.86 -1.24
N GLY A 72 -35.34 -25.08 -1.18
CA GLY A 72 -34.10 -25.43 -1.89
C GLY A 72 -34.25 -25.35 -3.41
N GLY A 73 -35.35 -25.87 -3.98
CA GLY A 73 -35.65 -25.73 -5.41
C GLY A 73 -35.79 -24.28 -5.86
N MET A 74 -36.54 -23.44 -5.11
CA MET A 74 -36.69 -22.01 -5.40
C MET A 74 -35.36 -21.26 -5.35
N THR A 75 -34.54 -21.51 -4.33
CA THR A 75 -33.23 -20.85 -4.18
C THR A 75 -32.22 -21.36 -5.20
N GLY A 76 -32.33 -22.62 -5.64
CA GLY A 76 -31.52 -23.19 -6.72
C GLY A 76 -31.82 -22.55 -8.07
N VAL A 77 -33.08 -22.25 -8.37
CA VAL A 77 -33.43 -21.42 -9.53
C VAL A 77 -32.92 -19.98 -9.31
N GLY A 78 -33.09 -19.44 -8.10
CA GLY A 78 -32.66 -18.09 -7.74
C GLY A 78 -31.16 -17.83 -7.94
N ILE A 79 -30.29 -18.80 -7.64
CA ILE A 79 -28.85 -18.64 -7.84
C ILE A 79 -28.49 -18.53 -9.33
N TRP A 80 -29.15 -19.28 -10.22
CA TRP A 80 -28.94 -19.17 -11.68
C TRP A 80 -29.28 -17.79 -12.22
N PHE A 81 -30.42 -17.22 -11.81
CA PHE A 81 -30.76 -15.84 -12.17
C PHE A 81 -29.74 -14.83 -11.61
N THR A 82 -29.32 -15.04 -10.36
CA THR A 82 -28.37 -14.13 -9.68
C THR A 82 -27.02 -14.11 -10.40
N ILE A 83 -26.41 -15.28 -10.67
CA ILE A 83 -25.11 -15.36 -11.35
C ILE A 83 -25.22 -14.98 -12.83
N GLY A 84 -26.34 -15.28 -13.48
CA GLY A 84 -26.60 -14.91 -14.87
C GLY A 84 -26.68 -13.39 -15.08
N LEU A 85 -27.22 -12.65 -14.10
CA LEU A 85 -27.29 -11.18 -14.17
C LEU A 85 -26.01 -10.49 -13.68
N LEU A 86 -25.36 -11.03 -12.66
CA LEU A 86 -24.25 -10.35 -11.98
C LEU A 86 -22.86 -10.81 -12.43
N SER A 87 -22.76 -12.00 -13.05
CA SER A 87 -21.52 -12.56 -13.58
C SER A 87 -21.77 -13.35 -14.88
N PRO A 88 -22.38 -12.71 -15.91
CA PRO A 88 -22.83 -13.39 -17.13
C PRO A 88 -21.69 -14.06 -17.91
N ALA A 89 -20.51 -13.44 -17.99
CA ALA A 89 -19.38 -14.00 -18.74
C ALA A 89 -18.89 -15.33 -18.13
N ALA A 90 -18.67 -15.37 -16.82
CA ALA A 90 -18.29 -16.60 -16.15
C ALA A 90 -19.39 -17.66 -16.22
N THR A 91 -20.66 -17.25 -16.05
CA THR A 91 -21.82 -18.15 -16.20
C THR A 91 -21.86 -18.76 -17.60
N SER A 92 -21.60 -17.96 -18.64
CA SER A 92 -21.51 -18.41 -20.03
C SER A 92 -20.41 -19.46 -20.21
N VAL A 93 -19.22 -19.26 -19.63
CA VAL A 93 -18.13 -20.26 -19.65
C VAL A 93 -18.58 -21.57 -19.02
N LEU A 94 -19.20 -21.52 -17.83
CA LEU A 94 -19.68 -22.71 -17.14
C LEU A 94 -20.74 -23.47 -17.96
N VAL A 95 -21.66 -22.75 -18.62
CA VAL A 95 -22.70 -23.35 -19.45
C VAL A 95 -22.11 -24.00 -20.71
N HIS A 96 -21.23 -23.31 -21.43
CA HIS A 96 -20.68 -23.84 -22.69
C HIS A 96 -19.69 -24.99 -22.46
N ARG A 97 -18.94 -24.97 -21.36
CA ARG A 97 -17.89 -25.96 -21.09
C ARG A 97 -18.38 -27.14 -20.27
N PHE A 98 -19.41 -26.94 -19.43
CA PHE A 98 -19.96 -27.97 -18.54
C PHE A 98 -21.46 -28.21 -18.74
N GLY A 99 -22.03 -27.84 -19.89
CA GLY A 99 -23.47 -27.98 -20.16
C GLY A 99 -24.02 -29.38 -19.88
N PHE A 100 -23.30 -30.43 -20.29
CA PHE A 100 -23.68 -31.81 -19.97
C PHE A 100 -23.52 -32.18 -18.49
N GLY A 101 -22.58 -31.55 -17.77
CA GLY A 101 -22.48 -31.67 -16.33
C GLY A 101 -23.72 -31.08 -15.65
N TRP A 102 -24.10 -29.86 -15.99
CA TRP A 102 -25.32 -29.23 -15.46
C TRP A 102 -26.58 -30.01 -15.80
N ALA A 103 -26.73 -30.47 -17.05
CA ALA A 103 -27.85 -31.32 -17.44
C ALA A 103 -27.90 -32.62 -16.63
N THR A 104 -26.74 -33.26 -16.39
CA THR A 104 -26.63 -34.46 -15.56
C THR A 104 -27.08 -34.19 -14.12
N GLU A 105 -26.67 -33.05 -13.55
CA GLU A 105 -27.10 -32.63 -12.23
C GLU A 105 -28.60 -32.40 -12.14
N TRP A 106 -29.22 -31.78 -13.15
CA TRP A 106 -30.69 -31.59 -13.20
C TRP A 106 -31.44 -32.90 -13.29
N VAL A 107 -30.89 -33.91 -13.99
CA VAL A 107 -31.45 -35.26 -14.01
C VAL A 107 -31.37 -35.90 -12.61
N PHE A 108 -30.24 -35.78 -11.92
CA PHE A 108 -30.13 -36.25 -10.54
C PHE A 108 -31.08 -35.52 -9.60
N PHE A 109 -31.23 -34.20 -9.73
CA PHE A 109 -32.21 -33.42 -8.97
C PHE A 109 -33.66 -33.86 -9.25
N LEU A 110 -34.02 -34.14 -10.50
CA LEU A 110 -35.35 -34.67 -10.82
C LEU A 110 -35.57 -36.04 -10.17
N CYS A 111 -34.59 -36.94 -10.28
CA CYS A 111 -34.64 -38.27 -9.66
C CYS A 111 -34.70 -38.17 -8.12
N GLU A 112 -34.00 -37.20 -7.54
CA GLU A 112 -34.07 -36.84 -6.12
C GLU A 112 -35.51 -36.45 -5.73
N VAL A 113 -36.12 -35.48 -6.44
CA VAL A 113 -37.50 -35.02 -6.17
C VAL A 113 -38.50 -36.16 -6.31
N VAL A 114 -38.43 -36.95 -7.38
CA VAL A 114 -39.33 -38.10 -7.60
C VAL A 114 -39.18 -39.13 -6.48
N SER A 115 -37.94 -39.47 -6.09
CA SER A 115 -37.67 -40.40 -5.00
C SER A 115 -38.24 -39.88 -3.67
N LEU A 116 -38.07 -38.58 -3.39
CA LEU A 116 -38.59 -37.96 -2.17
C LEU A 116 -40.11 -37.95 -2.11
N LEU A 117 -40.78 -37.65 -3.23
CA LEU A 117 -42.24 -37.66 -3.31
C LEU A 117 -42.79 -39.07 -3.09
N ILE A 118 -42.18 -40.09 -3.72
CA ILE A 118 -42.56 -41.49 -3.51
C ILE A 118 -42.33 -41.86 -2.04
N TYR A 119 -41.15 -41.54 -1.48
CA TYR A 119 -40.82 -41.79 -0.09
C TYR A 119 -41.83 -41.14 0.87
N HIS A 120 -42.22 -39.89 0.63
CA HIS A 120 -43.19 -39.20 1.47
C HIS A 120 -44.61 -39.78 1.36
N TYR A 121 -45.15 -39.92 0.14
CA TYR A 121 -46.56 -40.27 -0.08
C TYR A 121 -46.85 -41.78 0.03
N ARG A 122 -45.84 -42.63 -0.14
CA ARG A 122 -45.95 -44.09 0.00
C ARG A 122 -45.49 -44.60 1.37
N PHE A 123 -45.17 -43.71 2.30
CA PHE A 123 -44.82 -44.07 3.67
C PHE A 123 -45.95 -44.90 4.33
N GLY A 124 -45.64 -46.16 4.68
CA GLY A 124 -46.62 -47.12 5.23
C GLY A 124 -47.59 -47.75 4.19
N LYS A 125 -47.46 -47.41 2.91
CA LYS A 125 -48.26 -47.96 1.78
C LYS A 125 -47.42 -48.78 0.80
N MET A 126 -46.19 -49.09 1.16
CA MET A 126 -45.19 -49.81 0.38
C MET A 126 -44.47 -50.80 1.30
N SER A 127 -43.89 -51.87 0.75
CA SER A 127 -43.08 -52.81 1.54
C SER A 127 -41.90 -52.06 2.16
N ARG A 128 -41.48 -52.48 3.37
CA ARG A 128 -40.36 -51.83 4.08
C ARG A 128 -39.06 -51.84 3.27
N ARG A 129 -38.84 -52.93 2.52
CA ARG A 129 -37.66 -53.09 1.65
C ARG A 129 -37.69 -52.05 0.53
N ASP A 130 -38.79 -51.98 -0.21
CA ASP A 130 -38.88 -51.08 -1.37
C ASP A 130 -38.86 -49.61 -0.91
N HIS A 131 -39.51 -49.29 0.21
CA HIS A 131 -39.51 -47.94 0.76
C HIS A 131 -38.10 -47.47 1.15
N GLN A 132 -37.29 -48.33 1.80
CA GLN A 132 -35.89 -48.03 2.08
C GLN A 132 -35.02 -47.95 0.81
N ILE A 133 -35.31 -48.76 -0.22
CA ILE A 133 -34.61 -48.65 -1.52
C ILE A 133 -34.87 -47.26 -2.13
N ILE A 134 -36.11 -46.77 -2.10
CA ILE A 134 -36.44 -45.40 -2.56
C ILE A 134 -35.69 -44.35 -1.73
N GLY A 135 -35.60 -44.53 -0.40
CA GLY A 135 -34.81 -43.66 0.46
C GLY A 135 -33.31 -43.63 0.10
N TRP A 136 -32.74 -44.79 -0.24
CA TRP A 136 -31.36 -44.87 -0.73
C TRP A 136 -31.16 -44.26 -2.12
N PHE A 137 -32.15 -44.37 -3.01
CA PHE A 137 -32.11 -43.65 -4.28
C PHE A 137 -32.09 -42.15 -4.08
N TYR A 138 -32.93 -41.60 -3.19
CA TYR A 138 -32.84 -40.19 -2.82
C TYR A 138 -31.42 -39.81 -2.35
N ALA A 139 -30.87 -40.54 -1.38
CA ALA A 139 -29.54 -40.24 -0.82
C ALA A 139 -28.43 -40.32 -1.88
N LEU A 140 -28.51 -41.30 -2.79
CA LEU A 140 -27.58 -41.45 -3.90
C LEU A 140 -27.68 -40.28 -4.88
N PHE A 141 -28.88 -39.93 -5.33
CA PHE A 141 -29.07 -38.86 -6.31
C PHE A 141 -28.67 -37.50 -5.73
N ALA A 142 -29.01 -37.21 -4.47
CA ALA A 142 -28.57 -35.98 -3.81
C ALA A 142 -27.04 -35.91 -3.70
N PHE A 143 -26.37 -37.03 -3.36
CA PHE A 143 -24.91 -37.10 -3.35
C PHE A 143 -24.32 -36.90 -4.76
N LEU A 144 -24.91 -37.49 -5.78
CA LEU A 144 -24.47 -37.35 -7.17
C LEU A 144 -24.68 -35.91 -7.70
N SER A 145 -25.73 -35.21 -7.27
CA SER A 145 -25.88 -33.78 -7.54
C SER A 145 -24.71 -32.98 -6.94
N LEU A 146 -24.39 -33.19 -5.66
CA LEU A 146 -23.22 -32.57 -5.02
C LEU A 146 -21.92 -32.91 -5.76
N PHE A 147 -21.74 -34.18 -6.15
CA PHE A 147 -20.57 -34.65 -6.88
C PHE A 147 -20.34 -33.87 -8.17
N VAL A 148 -21.40 -33.69 -8.97
CA VAL A 148 -21.33 -32.99 -10.25
C VAL A 148 -21.12 -31.50 -10.08
N VAL A 149 -21.92 -30.82 -9.23
CA VAL A 149 -21.72 -29.38 -8.97
C VAL A 149 -20.32 -29.10 -8.43
N ASN A 150 -19.84 -29.95 -7.51
CA ASN A 150 -18.52 -29.80 -6.90
C ASN A 150 -17.41 -29.73 -7.97
N GLY A 151 -17.43 -30.62 -8.97
CA GLY A 151 -16.40 -30.61 -10.02
C GLY A 151 -16.41 -29.37 -10.89
N ILE A 152 -17.59 -28.80 -11.13
CA ILE A 152 -17.72 -27.57 -11.92
C ILE A 152 -17.23 -26.35 -11.13
N ILE A 153 -17.62 -26.21 -9.86
CA ILE A 153 -17.30 -25.01 -9.07
C ILE A 153 -15.86 -24.98 -8.54
N THR A 154 -15.25 -26.15 -8.30
CA THR A 154 -13.86 -26.24 -7.82
C THR A 154 -12.85 -25.88 -8.91
N MET A 155 -13.20 -26.11 -10.18
CA MET A 155 -12.42 -25.67 -11.34
C MET A 155 -12.19 -24.15 -11.32
N MET A 156 -13.18 -23.36 -10.89
CA MET A 156 -13.04 -21.91 -10.85
C MET A 156 -11.92 -21.43 -9.89
N LEU A 157 -11.62 -22.21 -8.84
CA LEU A 157 -10.54 -21.93 -7.89
C LEU A 157 -9.22 -22.53 -8.37
N THR A 158 -9.24 -23.79 -8.79
CA THR A 158 -8.06 -24.54 -9.21
C THR A 158 -8.30 -25.16 -10.58
N PRO A 159 -8.18 -24.42 -11.70
CA PRO A 159 -8.52 -24.98 -13.01
C PRO A 159 -7.54 -26.05 -13.50
N GLY A 160 -6.29 -26.03 -13.03
CA GLY A 160 -5.27 -27.01 -13.43
C GLY A 160 -5.07 -27.04 -14.94
N LYS A 161 -5.01 -28.24 -15.52
CA LYS A 161 -4.82 -28.45 -16.98
C LYS A 161 -5.94 -27.88 -17.85
N TRP A 162 -7.09 -27.55 -17.26
CA TRP A 162 -8.19 -26.94 -17.99
C TRP A 162 -7.82 -25.60 -18.65
N LEU A 163 -6.86 -24.86 -18.08
CA LEU A 163 -6.37 -23.61 -18.68
C LEU A 163 -5.80 -23.82 -20.09
N GLU A 164 -5.18 -24.99 -20.32
CA GLU A 164 -4.57 -25.34 -21.60
C GLU A 164 -5.56 -26.05 -22.52
N THR A 165 -6.29 -27.04 -21.99
CA THR A 165 -7.11 -27.94 -22.83
C THR A 165 -8.54 -27.44 -23.04
N GLN A 166 -9.05 -26.65 -22.09
CA GLN A 166 -10.46 -26.30 -21.95
C GLN A 166 -11.42 -27.52 -22.04
N SER A 167 -10.90 -28.72 -21.76
CA SER A 167 -11.62 -29.98 -21.89
C SER A 167 -12.53 -30.21 -20.67
N PHE A 168 -13.69 -30.83 -20.87
CA PHE A 168 -14.62 -31.11 -19.77
C PHE A 168 -13.95 -31.88 -18.63
N TRP A 169 -13.20 -32.95 -18.95
CA TRP A 169 -12.65 -33.85 -17.95
C TRP A 169 -11.48 -33.26 -17.16
N ASP A 170 -10.61 -32.47 -17.80
CA ASP A 170 -9.51 -31.82 -17.09
C ASP A 170 -10.02 -30.77 -16.11
N GLY A 171 -11.11 -30.07 -16.46
CA GLY A 171 -11.75 -29.12 -15.55
C GLY A 171 -12.55 -29.82 -14.45
N PHE A 172 -13.25 -30.90 -14.77
CA PHE A 172 -14.04 -31.64 -13.79
C PHE A 172 -13.15 -32.32 -12.74
N TRP A 173 -12.05 -32.96 -13.16
CA TRP A 173 -11.08 -33.63 -12.28
C TRP A 173 -9.92 -32.72 -11.86
N ASN A 174 -10.28 -31.51 -11.42
CA ASN A 174 -9.30 -30.53 -11.03
C ASN A 174 -8.63 -30.86 -9.67
N PRO A 175 -7.49 -30.21 -9.32
CA PRO A 175 -6.68 -30.56 -8.15
C PRO A 175 -7.44 -30.62 -6.82
N THR A 176 -8.47 -29.78 -6.65
CA THR A 176 -9.21 -29.71 -5.38
C THR A 176 -10.55 -30.45 -5.39
N PHE A 177 -10.88 -31.17 -6.47
CA PHE A 177 -12.13 -31.92 -6.63
C PHE A 177 -12.42 -32.83 -5.42
N TRP A 178 -11.53 -33.79 -5.16
CA TRP A 178 -11.70 -34.83 -4.14
C TRP A 178 -11.70 -34.28 -2.71
N PRO A 179 -10.73 -33.44 -2.29
CA PRO A 179 -10.77 -32.88 -0.94
C PRO A 179 -11.97 -31.96 -0.72
N SER A 180 -12.38 -31.16 -1.73
CA SER A 180 -13.60 -30.34 -1.64
C SER A 180 -14.85 -31.20 -1.47
N LEU A 181 -14.99 -32.27 -2.28
CA LEU A 181 -16.14 -33.17 -2.21
C LEU A 181 -16.24 -33.82 -0.82
N SER A 182 -15.10 -34.33 -0.32
CA SER A 182 -15.02 -34.97 0.99
C SER A 182 -15.39 -34.00 2.12
N LEU A 183 -14.87 -32.77 2.06
CA LEU A 183 -15.15 -31.72 3.03
C LEU A 183 -16.63 -31.30 3.00
N ARG A 184 -17.17 -31.01 1.81
CA ARG A 184 -18.59 -30.64 1.63
C ARG A 184 -19.51 -31.76 2.10
N PHE A 185 -19.20 -33.01 1.79
CA PHE A 185 -20.00 -34.14 2.24
C PHE A 185 -20.00 -34.32 3.76
N ALA A 186 -18.85 -34.12 4.42
CA ALA A 186 -18.80 -34.11 5.89
C ALA A 186 -19.72 -33.03 6.48
N ILE A 187 -19.70 -31.82 5.90
CA ILE A 187 -20.59 -30.72 6.28
C ILE A 187 -22.06 -31.08 6.05
N CYS A 188 -22.41 -31.70 4.91
CA CYS A 188 -23.77 -32.17 4.62
C CYS A 188 -24.30 -33.08 5.74
N LEU A 189 -23.51 -34.08 6.14
CA LEU A 189 -23.90 -35.01 7.21
C LEU A 189 -24.07 -34.29 8.56
N MET A 190 -23.18 -33.36 8.90
CA MET A 190 -23.31 -32.53 10.10
C MET A 190 -24.60 -31.70 10.09
N LEU A 191 -24.93 -31.07 8.96
CA LEU A 191 -26.17 -30.30 8.81
C LEU A 191 -27.42 -31.17 8.92
N ALA A 192 -27.36 -32.42 8.44
CA ALA A 192 -28.45 -33.38 8.64
C ALA A 192 -28.75 -33.58 10.13
N GLY A 193 -27.71 -33.76 10.94
CA GLY A 193 -27.84 -33.84 12.40
C GLY A 193 -28.39 -32.55 13.02
N LEU A 194 -27.88 -31.40 12.60
CA LEU A 194 -28.30 -30.09 13.11
C LEU A 194 -29.78 -29.81 12.84
N PHE A 195 -30.25 -30.03 11.62
CA PHE A 195 -31.67 -29.87 11.27
C PHE A 195 -32.56 -30.96 11.88
N ALA A 196 -32.04 -32.17 12.09
CA ALA A 196 -32.78 -33.21 12.82
C ALA A 196 -33.07 -32.81 14.27
N LEU A 197 -32.21 -32.00 14.93
CA LEU A 197 -32.50 -31.45 16.26
C LEU A 197 -33.77 -30.59 16.27
N VAL A 198 -34.03 -29.84 15.19
CA VAL A 198 -35.21 -28.97 15.06
C VAL A 198 -36.51 -29.76 15.13
N THR A 199 -36.55 -30.91 14.45
CA THR A 199 -37.74 -31.77 14.47
C THR A 199 -37.78 -32.69 15.68
N ALA A 200 -36.63 -33.20 16.15
CA ALA A 200 -36.54 -34.10 17.28
C ALA A 200 -36.99 -33.40 18.58
N TYR A 201 -36.55 -32.16 18.80
CA TYR A 201 -36.95 -31.37 19.97
C TYR A 201 -38.47 -31.15 20.06
N ARG A 202 -39.19 -31.13 18.93
CA ARG A 202 -40.65 -30.94 18.86
C ARG A 202 -41.46 -32.22 19.11
N LEU A 203 -40.80 -33.32 19.48
CA LEU A 203 -41.47 -34.55 19.92
C LEU A 203 -42.05 -34.38 21.32
N LYS A 204 -43.33 -34.76 21.47
CA LYS A 204 -44.05 -34.68 22.74
C LYS A 204 -43.58 -35.73 23.74
N ASP A 205 -43.32 -36.93 23.25
CA ASP A 205 -42.80 -38.05 24.04
C ASP A 205 -41.34 -37.78 24.43
N GLU A 206 -41.08 -37.69 25.73
CA GLU A 206 -39.78 -37.33 26.26
C GLU A 206 -38.70 -38.37 25.98
N GLU A 207 -39.01 -39.65 26.14
CA GLU A 207 -38.04 -40.73 25.92
C GLU A 207 -37.60 -40.76 24.46
N ILE A 208 -38.55 -40.72 23.53
CA ILE A 208 -38.25 -40.69 22.09
C ILE A 208 -37.59 -39.38 21.68
N ARG A 209 -37.99 -38.25 22.27
CA ARG A 209 -37.34 -36.95 22.03
C ARG A 209 -35.84 -37.02 22.34
N GLU A 210 -35.48 -37.45 23.55
CA GLU A 210 -34.07 -37.52 23.96
C GLU A 210 -33.31 -38.58 23.15
N GLN A 211 -33.96 -39.72 22.83
CA GLN A 211 -33.36 -40.75 21.98
C GLN A 211 -33.01 -40.20 20.59
N MET A 212 -33.94 -39.46 19.96
CA MET A 212 -33.74 -38.90 18.63
C MET A 212 -32.79 -37.71 18.63
N ILE A 213 -32.76 -36.90 19.69
CA ILE A 213 -31.75 -35.84 19.87
C ILE A 213 -30.34 -36.45 19.92
N ARG A 214 -30.12 -37.50 20.72
CA ARG A 214 -28.81 -38.17 20.80
C ARG A 214 -28.42 -38.83 19.48
N TYR A 215 -29.39 -39.37 18.75
CA TYR A 215 -29.16 -39.91 17.41
C TYR A 215 -28.76 -38.81 16.41
N ALA A 216 -29.43 -37.66 16.43
CA ALA A 216 -29.09 -36.50 15.61
C ALA A 216 -27.67 -35.98 15.90
N VAL A 217 -27.25 -35.95 17.17
CA VAL A 217 -25.87 -35.57 17.56
C VAL A 217 -24.82 -36.48 16.92
N ARG A 218 -25.09 -37.77 16.71
CA ARG A 218 -24.13 -38.69 16.05
C ARG A 218 -23.84 -38.28 14.60
N PHE A 219 -24.81 -37.69 13.92
CA PHE A 219 -24.64 -37.14 12.57
C PHE A 219 -23.78 -35.87 12.56
N VAL A 220 -23.56 -35.23 13.71
CA VAL A 220 -22.60 -34.12 13.84
C VAL A 220 -21.24 -34.66 14.30
N ALA A 221 -21.23 -35.51 15.33
CA ALA A 221 -20.02 -35.98 15.99
C ALA A 221 -19.14 -36.89 15.11
N PHE A 222 -19.74 -37.86 14.39
CA PHE A 222 -18.94 -38.79 13.59
C PHE A 222 -18.34 -38.12 12.34
N PRO A 223 -19.09 -37.32 11.56
CA PRO A 223 -18.53 -36.64 10.40
C PRO A 223 -17.56 -35.50 10.78
N PHE A 224 -17.51 -35.05 12.03
CA PHE A 224 -16.52 -34.06 12.47
C PHE A 224 -15.07 -34.53 12.29
N ALA A 225 -14.79 -35.82 12.52
CA ALA A 225 -13.46 -36.37 12.26
C ALA A 225 -13.12 -36.33 10.76
N LEU A 226 -14.10 -36.64 9.90
CA LEU A 226 -13.96 -36.52 8.46
C LEU A 226 -13.75 -35.05 8.05
N LEU A 227 -14.52 -34.11 8.61
CA LEU A 227 -14.36 -32.68 8.38
C LEU A 227 -12.93 -32.23 8.66
N CYS A 228 -12.36 -32.62 9.80
CA CYS A 228 -10.99 -32.24 10.17
C CYS A 228 -9.97 -32.81 9.17
N ALA A 229 -10.06 -34.10 8.85
CA ALA A 229 -9.17 -34.74 7.89
C ALA A 229 -9.27 -34.11 6.49
N SER A 230 -10.49 -33.86 6.01
CA SER A 230 -10.74 -33.26 4.69
C SER A 230 -10.33 -31.78 4.64
N ALA A 231 -10.45 -31.03 5.74
CA ALA A 231 -9.99 -29.64 5.79
C ALA A 231 -8.46 -29.55 5.64
N VAL A 232 -7.71 -30.43 6.33
CA VAL A 232 -6.26 -30.51 6.18
C VAL A 232 -5.90 -30.97 4.77
N TRP A 233 -6.58 -31.98 4.22
CA TRP A 233 -6.38 -32.43 2.85
C TRP A 233 -6.65 -31.33 1.82
N TYR A 234 -7.69 -30.52 2.03
CA TYR A 234 -8.03 -29.41 1.15
C TYR A 234 -6.92 -28.36 1.08
N ILE A 235 -6.37 -27.95 2.24
CA ILE A 235 -5.26 -27.00 2.28
C ILE A 235 -3.99 -27.56 1.61
N MET A 236 -3.68 -28.84 1.82
CA MET A 236 -2.52 -29.49 1.19
C MET A 236 -2.66 -29.67 -0.32
N ALA A 237 -3.89 -29.69 -0.85
CA ALA A 237 -4.16 -29.84 -2.28
C ALA A 237 -4.21 -28.51 -3.03
N LEU A 238 -4.15 -27.36 -2.34
CA LEU A 238 -4.14 -26.05 -2.97
C LEU A 238 -2.81 -25.81 -3.70
N PRO A 239 -2.83 -25.37 -4.98
CA PRO A 239 -1.63 -24.87 -5.62
C PRO A 239 -1.08 -23.63 -4.90
N GLU A 240 0.20 -23.35 -5.11
CA GLU A 240 0.95 -22.32 -4.36
C GLU A 240 0.29 -20.93 -4.43
N ALA A 241 -0.21 -20.53 -5.59
CA ALA A 241 -0.87 -19.23 -5.77
C ALA A 241 -2.10 -19.08 -4.85
N GLN A 242 -3.00 -20.06 -4.85
CA GLN A 242 -4.21 -20.07 -4.03
C GLN A 242 -3.89 -20.25 -2.55
N PHE A 243 -2.92 -21.12 -2.22
CA PHE A 243 -2.44 -21.32 -0.85
C PHE A 243 -1.94 -20.00 -0.26
N THR A 244 -1.06 -19.30 -1.00
CA THR A 244 -0.47 -18.03 -0.60
C THR A 244 -1.54 -16.94 -0.50
N MET A 245 -2.51 -16.90 -1.41
CA MET A 245 -3.64 -15.98 -1.36
C MET A 245 -4.48 -16.16 -0.09
N ILE A 246 -4.86 -17.40 0.23
CA ILE A 246 -5.72 -17.76 1.37
C ILE A 246 -5.01 -17.51 2.71
N LEU A 247 -3.72 -17.85 2.80
CA LEU A 247 -3.01 -17.89 4.08
C LEU A 247 -2.10 -16.68 4.36
N THR A 248 -1.73 -15.90 3.35
CA THR A 248 -0.74 -14.82 3.53
C THR A 248 -1.11 -13.48 2.88
N LYS A 249 -1.57 -13.46 1.62
CA LYS A 249 -1.78 -12.20 0.86
C LYS A 249 -3.10 -11.48 1.22
N SER A 250 -4.14 -12.21 1.62
CA SER A 250 -5.40 -11.60 2.07
C SER A 250 -5.32 -11.17 3.53
N ALA A 251 -5.80 -9.96 3.84
CA ALA A 251 -5.80 -9.43 5.20
C ALA A 251 -6.77 -10.17 6.15
N GLN A 252 -7.88 -10.68 5.63
CA GLN A 252 -8.96 -11.26 6.43
C GLN A 252 -9.00 -12.80 6.37
N THR A 253 -8.68 -13.39 5.22
CA THR A 253 -8.83 -14.83 4.98
C THR A 253 -8.01 -15.71 5.93
N PRO A 254 -6.76 -15.38 6.31
CA PRO A 254 -5.99 -16.19 7.24
C PRO A 254 -6.67 -16.31 8.61
N GLN A 255 -7.37 -15.27 9.07
CA GLN A 255 -8.13 -15.31 10.32
C GLN A 255 -9.36 -16.21 10.20
N LEU A 256 -10.06 -16.16 9.06
CA LEU A 256 -11.21 -17.05 8.80
C LEU A 256 -10.80 -18.52 8.76
N VAL A 257 -9.65 -18.85 8.17
CA VAL A 257 -9.09 -20.22 8.18
C VAL A 257 -8.79 -20.66 9.61
N LYS A 258 -8.18 -19.80 10.43
CA LYS A 258 -7.90 -20.09 11.85
C LYS A 258 -9.17 -20.31 12.67
N VAL A 259 -10.26 -19.65 12.32
CA VAL A 259 -11.56 -19.75 13.04
C VAL A 259 -12.40 -20.93 12.55
N PHE A 260 -12.23 -21.42 11.31
CA PHE A 260 -13.08 -22.46 10.73
C PHE A 260 -13.17 -23.73 11.60
N LEU A 261 -12.03 -24.36 11.92
CA LEU A 261 -12.02 -25.59 12.74
C LEU A 261 -12.46 -25.34 14.20
N PRO A 262 -12.01 -24.28 14.90
CA PRO A 262 -12.55 -23.94 16.22
C PRO A 262 -14.06 -23.71 16.23
N LEU A 263 -14.61 -23.05 15.21
CA LEU A 263 -16.06 -22.85 15.09
C LEU A 263 -16.79 -24.18 14.91
N SER A 264 -16.27 -25.09 14.08
CA SER A 264 -16.81 -26.45 13.93
C SER A 264 -16.73 -27.25 15.23
N ALA A 265 -15.64 -27.10 16.00
CA ALA A 265 -15.50 -27.73 17.31
C ALA A 265 -16.48 -27.15 18.34
N ALA A 266 -16.72 -25.84 18.30
CA ALA A 266 -17.73 -25.17 19.12
C ALA A 266 -19.15 -25.63 18.75
N LEU A 267 -19.44 -25.85 17.45
CA LEU A 267 -20.69 -26.45 17.01
C LEU A 267 -20.86 -27.86 17.58
N LEU A 268 -19.80 -28.69 17.54
CA LEU A 268 -19.81 -30.04 18.13
C LEU A 268 -20.07 -29.99 19.64
N ALA A 269 -19.33 -29.16 20.37
CA ALA A 269 -19.53 -28.96 21.81
C ALA A 269 -20.94 -28.45 22.12
N GLY A 270 -21.46 -27.55 21.29
CA GLY A 270 -22.79 -26.99 21.41
C GLY A 270 -23.90 -28.02 21.21
N VAL A 271 -23.80 -28.92 20.22
CA VAL A 271 -24.80 -29.99 20.04
C VAL A 271 -24.71 -31.06 21.14
N LEU A 272 -23.52 -31.34 21.67
CA LEU A 272 -23.34 -32.22 22.83
C LEU A 272 -23.98 -31.60 24.08
N THR A 273 -23.74 -30.31 24.31
CA THR A 273 -24.35 -29.54 25.42
C THR A 273 -25.87 -29.48 25.28
N PHE A 274 -26.38 -29.27 24.07
CA PHE A 274 -27.81 -29.31 23.76
C PHE A 274 -28.44 -30.64 24.16
N ALA A 275 -27.79 -31.75 23.83
CA ALA A 275 -28.32 -33.09 24.08
C ALA A 275 -28.20 -33.58 25.52
N TYR A 276 -27.12 -33.24 26.23
CA TYR A 276 -26.79 -33.86 27.52
C TYR A 276 -26.90 -32.94 28.74
N ILE A 277 -26.87 -31.61 28.55
CA ILE A 277 -26.75 -30.65 29.67
C ILE A 277 -27.93 -29.67 29.70
N THR A 278 -28.40 -29.24 28.53
CA THR A 278 -29.28 -28.07 28.42
C THR A 278 -30.71 -28.35 28.90
N PRO A 279 -31.25 -27.57 29.87
CA PRO A 279 -32.65 -27.67 30.31
C PRO A 279 -33.64 -27.35 29.18
N GLN A 280 -34.84 -27.94 29.23
CA GLN A 280 -35.85 -27.81 28.16
C GLN A 280 -36.24 -26.37 27.82
N SER A 281 -36.21 -25.45 28.80
CA SER A 281 -36.53 -24.03 28.63
C SER A 281 -35.50 -23.26 27.79
N VAL A 282 -34.23 -23.69 27.80
CA VAL A 282 -33.11 -23.01 27.13
C VAL A 282 -32.85 -23.59 25.74
N ARG A 283 -33.25 -24.85 25.51
CA ARG A 283 -33.04 -25.56 24.23
C ARG A 283 -33.49 -24.78 22.99
N PRO A 284 -34.65 -24.10 22.93
CA PRO A 284 -35.02 -23.34 21.73
C PRO A 284 -34.00 -22.24 21.36
N ALA A 285 -33.52 -21.51 22.37
CA ALA A 285 -32.53 -20.45 22.17
C ALA A 285 -31.18 -21.04 21.72
N LEU A 286 -30.70 -22.10 22.40
CA LEU A 286 -29.46 -22.76 22.00
C LEU A 286 -29.55 -23.35 20.59
N LEU A 287 -30.67 -23.96 20.22
CA LEU A 287 -30.87 -24.49 18.86
C LEU A 287 -30.82 -23.39 17.80
N ALA A 288 -31.42 -22.22 18.07
CA ALA A 288 -31.32 -21.07 17.17
C ALA A 288 -29.86 -20.62 17.00
N VAL A 289 -29.10 -20.55 18.10
CA VAL A 289 -27.66 -20.25 18.07
C VAL A 289 -26.90 -21.28 17.24
N LEU A 290 -27.15 -22.59 17.43
CA LEU A 290 -26.47 -23.65 16.68
C LEU A 290 -26.76 -23.58 15.17
N LEU A 291 -27.99 -23.22 14.78
CA LEU A 291 -28.34 -22.98 13.38
C LEU A 291 -27.60 -21.78 12.79
N VAL A 292 -27.48 -20.68 13.55
CA VAL A 292 -26.69 -19.50 13.15
C VAL A 292 -25.20 -19.86 13.02
N VAL A 293 -24.65 -20.64 13.94
CA VAL A 293 -23.27 -21.13 13.86
C VAL A 293 -23.07 -22.02 12.64
N GLY A 294 -24.01 -22.93 12.35
CA GLY A 294 -23.98 -23.77 11.15
C GLY A 294 -24.03 -22.95 9.85
N LEU A 295 -24.88 -21.92 9.80
CA LEU A 295 -24.93 -20.99 8.67
C LEU A 295 -23.62 -20.20 8.54
N GLY A 296 -23.06 -19.73 9.66
CA GLY A 296 -21.77 -19.05 9.72
C GLY A 296 -20.62 -19.94 9.22
N GLN A 297 -20.64 -21.24 9.52
CA GLN A 297 -19.65 -22.19 9.01
C GLN A 297 -19.69 -22.30 7.48
N ILE A 298 -20.88 -22.34 6.86
CA ILE A 298 -21.04 -22.28 5.40
C ILE A 298 -20.54 -20.95 4.86
N GLY A 299 -20.91 -19.83 5.49
CA GLY A 299 -20.48 -18.50 5.10
C GLY A 299 -18.95 -18.34 5.10
N ILE A 300 -18.28 -18.82 6.14
CA ILE A 300 -16.81 -18.82 6.24
C ILE A 300 -16.18 -19.65 5.11
N PHE A 301 -16.70 -20.86 4.86
CA PHE A 301 -16.15 -21.72 3.82
C PHE A 301 -16.30 -21.11 2.41
N GLU A 302 -17.50 -20.61 2.07
CA GLU A 302 -17.73 -19.97 0.78
C GLU A 302 -16.90 -18.68 0.62
N TRP A 303 -16.68 -17.92 1.70
CA TRP A 303 -15.82 -16.75 1.67
C TRP A 303 -14.34 -17.11 1.46
N ILE A 304 -13.82 -18.14 2.15
CA ILE A 304 -12.44 -18.62 1.96
C ILE A 304 -12.24 -19.05 0.50
N ARG A 305 -13.20 -19.80 -0.06
CA ARG A 305 -13.17 -20.22 -1.47
C ARG A 305 -13.17 -19.03 -2.42
N GLU A 306 -14.06 -18.05 -2.20
CA GLU A 306 -14.15 -16.85 -3.03
C GLU A 306 -12.88 -16.01 -2.97
N ALA A 307 -12.36 -15.80 -1.76
CA ALA A 307 -11.13 -15.03 -1.57
C ALA A 307 -9.91 -15.75 -2.15
N GLY A 308 -9.89 -17.09 -2.12
CA GLY A 308 -8.76 -17.87 -2.61
C GLY A 308 -8.56 -17.84 -4.12
N ARG A 309 -9.60 -17.51 -4.89
CA ARG A 309 -9.51 -17.35 -6.35
C ARG A 309 -9.30 -15.90 -6.79
N ARG A 310 -9.42 -14.91 -5.88
CA ARG A 310 -9.14 -13.51 -6.24
C ARG A 310 -7.69 -13.37 -6.69
N PRO A 311 -7.42 -12.53 -7.70
CA PRO A 311 -8.28 -11.51 -8.31
C PRO A 311 -9.14 -11.99 -9.50
N TYR A 312 -9.42 -13.29 -9.58
CA TYR A 312 -10.15 -13.92 -10.67
C TYR A 312 -11.57 -14.34 -10.27
N ILE A 313 -12.45 -14.47 -11.26
CA ILE A 313 -13.66 -15.32 -11.13
C ILE A 313 -13.32 -16.77 -11.51
N ILE A 314 -12.48 -16.97 -12.53
CA ILE A 314 -11.89 -18.26 -12.91
C ILE A 314 -10.38 -18.07 -12.94
N HIS A 315 -9.68 -18.70 -12.00
CA HIS A 315 -8.26 -18.43 -11.75
C HIS A 315 -7.38 -18.57 -13.01
N GLY A 316 -6.69 -17.50 -13.41
CA GLY A 316 -5.82 -17.50 -14.59
C GLY A 316 -6.52 -17.48 -15.95
N TYR A 317 -7.85 -17.39 -15.98
CA TYR A 317 -8.64 -17.33 -17.22
C TYR A 317 -9.49 -16.06 -17.34
N MET A 318 -10.07 -15.60 -16.22
CA MET A 318 -10.97 -14.45 -16.21
C MET A 318 -10.86 -13.65 -14.91
N TRP A 319 -10.58 -12.36 -15.03
CA TRP A 319 -10.53 -11.40 -13.93
C TRP A 319 -11.87 -11.21 -13.24
N SER A 320 -11.87 -10.67 -12.02
CA SER A 320 -13.11 -10.41 -11.27
C SER A 320 -14.05 -9.38 -11.91
N ASN A 321 -13.60 -8.61 -12.90
CA ASN A 321 -14.43 -7.72 -13.72
C ASN A 321 -14.97 -8.40 -15.00
N SER A 322 -14.88 -9.74 -15.09
CA SER A 322 -15.37 -10.53 -16.24
C SER A 322 -14.59 -10.35 -17.55
N VAL A 323 -13.40 -9.75 -17.51
CA VAL A 323 -12.50 -9.67 -18.67
C VAL A 323 -11.57 -10.89 -18.72
N HIS A 324 -11.32 -11.41 -19.92
CA HIS A 324 -10.37 -12.50 -20.10
C HIS A 324 -8.93 -12.02 -19.88
N VAL A 325 -8.10 -12.87 -19.30
CA VAL A 325 -6.73 -12.51 -18.90
C VAL A 325 -5.84 -12.21 -20.12
N ASP A 326 -6.05 -12.89 -21.23
CA ASP A 326 -5.30 -12.70 -22.49
C ASP A 326 -5.55 -11.35 -23.19
N LEU A 327 -6.64 -10.66 -22.86
CA LEU A 327 -6.96 -9.33 -23.40
C LEU A 327 -6.43 -8.17 -22.56
N THR A 328 -5.67 -8.46 -21.50
CA THR A 328 -5.22 -7.45 -20.53
C THR A 328 -4.41 -6.34 -21.21
N ASP A 329 -3.41 -6.71 -22.01
CA ASP A 329 -2.49 -5.73 -22.62
C ASP A 329 -3.19 -4.93 -23.73
N GLU A 330 -3.96 -5.60 -24.59
CA GLU A 330 -4.74 -4.94 -25.65
C GLU A 330 -5.72 -3.89 -25.09
N ILE A 331 -6.38 -4.19 -23.96
CA ILE A 331 -7.34 -3.26 -23.33
C ILE A 331 -6.62 -2.11 -22.63
N ARG A 332 -5.45 -2.35 -22.03
CA ARG A 332 -4.66 -1.27 -21.41
C ARG A 332 -4.14 -0.28 -22.45
N GLU A 333 -3.79 -0.78 -23.64
CA GLU A 333 -3.35 0.06 -24.76
C GLU A 333 -4.52 0.84 -25.38
N ASN A 334 -5.62 0.16 -25.73
CA ASN A 334 -6.72 0.76 -26.50
C ASN A 334 -7.83 1.40 -25.64
N GLY A 335 -7.86 1.11 -24.34
CA GLY A 335 -8.90 1.55 -23.41
C GLY A 335 -10.08 0.59 -23.25
N MET A 336 -10.60 0.50 -22.03
CA MET A 336 -11.78 -0.28 -21.68
C MET A 336 -13.08 0.29 -22.25
N LEU A 337 -13.16 1.61 -22.45
CA LEU A 337 -14.33 2.24 -23.06
C LEU A 337 -14.50 1.81 -24.52
N ALA A 338 -13.40 1.66 -25.25
CA ALA A 338 -13.42 1.09 -26.59
C ALA A 338 -13.90 -0.37 -26.57
N TYR A 339 -13.45 -1.15 -25.58
CA TYR A 339 -13.73 -2.59 -25.47
C TYR A 339 -15.13 -2.97 -24.93
N ALA A 340 -15.71 -2.20 -24.01
CA ALA A 340 -17.00 -2.57 -23.40
C ALA A 340 -18.16 -2.25 -24.36
N LYS A 341 -19.02 -3.23 -24.69
CA LYS A 341 -20.09 -3.02 -25.70
C LYS A 341 -21.30 -2.25 -25.17
N TRP A 342 -21.53 -2.31 -23.86
CA TRP A 342 -22.74 -1.81 -23.20
C TRP A 342 -22.45 -0.54 -22.37
N ILE A 343 -21.87 0.45 -23.04
CA ILE A 343 -21.57 1.78 -22.49
C ILE A 343 -21.89 2.83 -23.56
N ASP A 344 -22.22 4.04 -23.11
CA ASP A 344 -22.57 5.15 -24.00
C ASP A 344 -21.32 5.95 -24.41
N THR A 345 -20.33 6.05 -23.52
CA THR A 345 -19.13 6.87 -23.69
C THR A 345 -18.00 6.06 -24.29
N LYS A 346 -17.53 6.43 -25.48
CA LYS A 346 -16.42 5.74 -26.17
C LYS A 346 -15.11 6.51 -26.15
N GLU A 347 -15.22 7.83 -26.07
CA GLU A 347 -14.09 8.75 -26.04
C GLU A 347 -14.29 9.71 -24.88
N ILE A 348 -13.19 10.10 -24.24
CA ILE A 348 -13.21 10.99 -23.08
C ILE A 348 -13.01 12.43 -23.56
N THR A 349 -13.90 13.31 -23.11
CA THR A 349 -13.80 14.77 -23.27
C THR A 349 -13.91 15.42 -21.90
N ASP A 350 -13.55 16.70 -21.81
CA ASP A 350 -13.63 17.43 -20.54
C ASP A 350 -15.07 17.51 -20.01
N GLU A 351 -16.07 17.61 -20.90
CA GLU A 351 -17.48 17.66 -20.52
C GLU A 351 -18.02 16.31 -20.00
N ASN A 352 -17.45 15.20 -20.48
CA ASN A 352 -17.94 13.85 -20.16
C ASN A 352 -17.07 13.11 -19.12
N LEU A 353 -16.01 13.72 -18.59
CA LEU A 353 -15.02 13.10 -17.70
C LEU A 353 -15.66 12.28 -16.56
N LEU A 354 -16.63 12.87 -15.85
CA LEU A 354 -17.32 12.19 -14.75
C LEU A 354 -18.21 11.05 -15.24
N LYS A 355 -18.84 11.20 -16.41
CA LYS A 355 -19.68 10.16 -17.01
C LYS A 355 -18.84 8.97 -17.48
N ALA A 356 -17.73 9.23 -18.16
CA ALA A 356 -16.74 8.22 -18.52
C ALA A 356 -16.23 7.48 -17.28
N GLY A 357 -15.91 8.21 -16.21
CA GLY A 357 -15.49 7.64 -14.93
C GLY A 357 -16.56 6.76 -14.26
N GLU A 358 -17.83 7.16 -14.30
CA GLU A 358 -18.96 6.34 -13.82
C GLU A 358 -19.07 5.03 -14.60
N GLU A 359 -18.95 5.09 -15.93
CA GLU A 359 -19.03 3.89 -16.77
C GLU A 359 -17.85 2.95 -16.57
N LEU A 360 -16.64 3.49 -16.39
CA LEU A 360 -15.46 2.72 -16.00
C LEU A 360 -15.64 2.04 -14.64
N TYR A 361 -16.17 2.77 -13.65
CA TYR A 361 -16.48 2.19 -12.34
C TYR A 361 -17.51 1.07 -12.46
N ARG A 362 -18.56 1.27 -13.26
CA ARG A 362 -19.60 0.26 -13.54
C ARG A 362 -18.99 -1.01 -14.10
N VAL A 363 -18.13 -0.90 -15.10
CA VAL A 363 -17.63 -2.08 -15.84
C VAL A 363 -16.43 -2.76 -15.19
N GLN A 364 -15.64 -2.05 -14.39
CA GLN A 364 -14.41 -2.61 -13.78
C GLN A 364 -14.51 -2.84 -12.28
N CYS A 365 -15.22 -1.99 -11.54
CA CYS A 365 -15.17 -1.98 -10.08
C CYS A 365 -16.40 -2.62 -9.44
N MET A 366 -17.60 -2.39 -10.00
CA MET A 366 -18.88 -2.73 -9.37
C MET A 366 -19.14 -4.23 -9.17
N SER A 367 -18.45 -5.10 -9.91
CA SER A 367 -18.54 -6.55 -9.69
C SER A 367 -18.09 -6.94 -8.28
N CYS A 368 -17.15 -6.17 -7.71
CA CYS A 368 -16.61 -6.39 -6.37
C CYS A 368 -17.01 -5.30 -5.38
N HIS A 369 -16.97 -4.04 -5.81
CA HIS A 369 -17.10 -2.87 -4.95
C HIS A 369 -18.49 -2.24 -5.00
N SER A 370 -19.02 -1.92 -3.83
CA SER A 370 -20.15 -0.99 -3.72
C SER A 370 -19.62 0.44 -3.61
N LEU A 371 -20.43 1.45 -3.87
CA LEU A 371 -20.07 2.82 -3.58
C LEU A 371 -20.05 3.04 -2.05
N ASN A 372 -21.17 2.77 -1.40
CA ASN A 372 -21.42 3.02 0.03
C ASN A 372 -22.06 1.84 0.78
N GLY A 373 -21.94 0.65 0.21
CA GLY A 373 -22.61 -0.55 0.67
C GLY A 373 -21.93 -1.25 1.85
N PRO A 374 -22.55 -2.33 2.35
CA PRO A 374 -22.00 -3.09 3.48
C PRO A 374 -20.74 -3.90 3.12
N MET A 375 -20.48 -4.11 1.82
CA MET A 375 -19.36 -4.92 1.35
C MET A 375 -18.46 -4.12 0.41
N LEU A 376 -17.18 -4.03 0.77
CA LEU A 376 -16.11 -3.42 -0.02
C LEU A 376 -16.46 -2.02 -0.57
N ALA A 377 -17.04 -1.17 0.28
CA ALA A 377 -17.41 0.20 -0.09
C ALA A 377 -16.18 1.00 -0.56
N THR A 378 -16.29 1.57 -1.76
CA THR A 378 -15.28 2.45 -2.36
C THR A 378 -15.13 3.72 -1.52
N GLU A 379 -16.22 4.27 -0.99
CA GLU A 379 -16.16 5.46 -0.13
C GLU A 379 -15.22 5.25 1.07
N THR A 380 -15.36 4.12 1.77
CA THR A 380 -14.48 3.77 2.90
C THR A 380 -13.07 3.40 2.43
N GLY A 381 -12.95 2.65 1.33
CA GLY A 381 -11.68 2.14 0.83
C GLY A 381 -10.75 3.22 0.27
N ALA A 382 -11.32 4.27 -0.32
CA ALA A 382 -10.62 5.39 -0.95
C ALA A 382 -10.65 6.69 -0.12
N ALA A 383 -11.30 6.69 1.05
CA ALA A 383 -11.44 7.87 1.91
C ALA A 383 -10.10 8.59 2.19
N GLY A 384 -9.00 7.86 2.33
CA GLY A 384 -7.67 8.43 2.61
C GLY A 384 -6.89 8.93 1.39
N LEU A 385 -7.43 8.79 0.16
CA LEU A 385 -6.72 9.11 -1.09
C LEU A 385 -7.29 10.34 -1.77
N THR A 386 -6.43 11.22 -2.26
CA THR A 386 -6.83 12.30 -3.19
C THR A 386 -7.13 11.74 -4.59
N ARG A 387 -7.48 12.61 -5.55
CA ARG A 387 -7.57 12.23 -6.97
C ARG A 387 -6.23 11.69 -7.49
N GLU A 388 -5.11 12.35 -7.21
CA GLU A 388 -3.79 11.84 -7.61
C GLU A 388 -3.41 10.55 -6.90
N GLY A 389 -3.77 10.41 -5.63
CA GLY A 389 -3.62 9.17 -4.89
C GLY A 389 -4.40 8.01 -5.52
N LEU A 390 -5.59 8.27 -6.06
CA LEU A 390 -6.37 7.28 -6.82
C LEU A 390 -5.71 6.93 -8.16
N ILE A 391 -5.19 7.91 -8.89
CA ILE A 391 -4.46 7.67 -10.14
C ILE A 391 -3.23 6.78 -9.88
N ALA A 392 -2.45 7.09 -8.84
CA ALA A 392 -1.31 6.27 -8.42
C ALA A 392 -1.77 4.85 -8.00
N GLN A 393 -2.84 4.75 -7.22
CA GLN A 393 -3.40 3.48 -6.77
C GLN A 393 -3.82 2.58 -7.94
N PHE A 394 -4.44 3.13 -8.99
CA PHE A 394 -4.82 2.37 -10.18
C PHE A 394 -3.61 1.97 -11.04
N ASN A 395 -2.58 2.81 -11.11
CA ASN A 395 -1.34 2.49 -11.83
C ASN A 395 -0.61 1.29 -11.22
N GLY A 396 -0.51 1.24 -9.88
CA GLY A 396 0.12 0.14 -9.16
C GLY A 396 -0.81 -1.03 -8.81
N GLN A 397 -2.09 -0.96 -9.20
CA GLN A 397 -3.07 -1.99 -8.88
C GLN A 397 -2.63 -3.33 -9.47
N GLY A 398 -2.59 -4.39 -8.64
CA GLY A 398 -2.17 -5.72 -9.06
C GLY A 398 -0.65 -5.97 -9.06
N LYS A 399 0.21 -4.95 -8.94
CA LYS A 399 1.69 -5.13 -8.91
C LYS A 399 2.17 -5.75 -7.59
N LEU A 400 1.99 -5.04 -6.46
CA LEU A 400 2.39 -5.54 -5.13
C LEU A 400 1.27 -6.27 -4.39
N ARG A 401 0.03 -5.83 -4.58
CA ARG A 401 -1.16 -6.38 -3.92
C ARG A 401 -2.08 -7.01 -4.95
N GLU A 402 -1.85 -8.30 -5.18
CA GLU A 402 -2.52 -9.10 -6.20
C GLU A 402 -3.98 -9.48 -5.87
N PHE A 403 -4.57 -8.96 -4.78
CA PHE A 403 -5.96 -9.29 -4.42
C PHE A 403 -7.00 -8.64 -5.35
N MET A 404 -6.61 -7.59 -6.09
CA MET A 404 -7.42 -6.94 -7.12
C MET A 404 -6.79 -7.16 -8.50
N PRO A 405 -7.59 -7.26 -9.57
CA PRO A 405 -7.06 -7.35 -10.92
C PRO A 405 -6.30 -6.05 -11.25
N PRO A 406 -5.34 -6.07 -12.20
CA PRO A 406 -4.77 -4.83 -12.70
C PRO A 406 -5.87 -3.90 -13.24
N PHE A 407 -5.66 -2.59 -13.17
CA PHE A 407 -6.58 -1.66 -13.82
C PHE A 407 -6.50 -1.86 -15.34
N LEU A 408 -7.63 -2.12 -15.97
CA LEU A 408 -7.71 -2.38 -17.41
C LEU A 408 -8.15 -1.09 -18.09
N GLY A 409 -7.21 -0.25 -18.52
CA GLY A 409 -7.53 0.99 -19.19
C GLY A 409 -6.28 1.85 -19.36
N ASN A 410 -6.37 2.82 -20.26
CA ASN A 410 -5.28 3.76 -20.51
C ASN A 410 -5.26 4.90 -19.47
N ASP A 411 -4.28 5.80 -19.60
CA ASP A 411 -4.08 6.89 -18.65
C ASP A 411 -5.25 7.89 -18.58
N ALA A 412 -5.92 8.14 -19.71
CA ALA A 412 -7.10 9.01 -19.74
C ALA A 412 -8.26 8.38 -18.95
N GLU A 413 -8.49 7.08 -19.14
CA GLU A 413 -9.50 6.33 -18.39
C GLU A 413 -9.18 6.26 -16.89
N ARG A 414 -7.90 6.09 -16.54
CA ARG A 414 -7.44 6.12 -15.15
C ARG A 414 -7.76 7.46 -14.48
N LYS A 415 -7.52 8.57 -15.19
CA LYS A 415 -7.84 9.93 -14.73
C LYS A 415 -9.36 10.13 -14.61
N ALA A 416 -10.16 9.58 -15.52
CA ALA A 416 -11.62 9.69 -15.50
C ALA A 416 -12.26 8.93 -14.33
N VAL A 417 -11.91 7.66 -14.12
CA VAL A 417 -12.44 6.88 -12.97
C VAL A 417 -12.00 7.48 -11.63
N SER A 418 -10.77 8.01 -11.56
CA SER A 418 -10.28 8.72 -10.37
C SER A 418 -11.06 10.00 -10.11
N ALA A 419 -11.41 10.75 -11.16
CA ALA A 419 -12.26 11.94 -11.05
C ALA A 419 -13.67 11.58 -10.55
N TYR A 420 -14.27 10.52 -11.07
CA TYR A 420 -15.60 10.07 -10.60
C TYR A 420 -15.59 9.65 -9.13
N ILE A 421 -14.59 8.87 -8.69
CA ILE A 421 -14.47 8.47 -7.28
C ILE A 421 -14.18 9.68 -6.38
N ALA A 422 -13.31 10.59 -6.80
CA ALA A 422 -13.06 11.84 -6.09
C ALA A 422 -14.34 12.69 -5.94
N PHE A 423 -15.13 12.79 -7.01
CA PHE A 423 -16.43 13.48 -7.00
C PHE A 423 -17.41 12.87 -5.99
N ILE A 424 -17.57 11.55 -5.96
CA ILE A 424 -18.44 10.86 -4.99
C ILE A 424 -17.98 11.10 -3.54
N LEU A 425 -16.66 11.15 -3.33
CA LEU A 425 -16.05 11.44 -2.04
C LEU A 425 -16.11 12.92 -1.63
N GLY A 426 -16.65 13.81 -2.48
CA GLY A 426 -16.67 15.26 -2.24
C GLY A 426 -15.28 15.89 -2.24
N LYS A 427 -14.34 15.33 -3.00
CA LYS A 427 -12.95 15.79 -3.11
C LYS A 427 -12.78 16.74 -4.30
N PRO A 428 -11.83 17.68 -4.22
CA PRO A 428 -11.53 18.55 -5.35
C PRO A 428 -11.05 17.71 -6.55
N LEU A 429 -11.48 18.10 -7.74
CA LEU A 429 -11.07 17.47 -9.00
C LEU A 429 -9.82 18.13 -9.59
N GLU A 430 -9.62 19.41 -9.28
CA GLU A 430 -8.44 20.19 -9.67
C GLU A 430 -7.48 20.31 -8.50
N GLU A 431 -6.20 20.39 -8.81
CA GLU A 431 -5.17 20.69 -7.81
C GLU A 431 -5.26 22.16 -7.40
N ALA A 432 -5.02 22.42 -6.12
CA ALA A 432 -4.87 23.79 -5.66
C ALA A 432 -3.61 24.39 -6.30
N ALA A 433 -3.72 25.62 -6.81
CA ALA A 433 -2.56 26.35 -7.29
C ALA A 433 -1.52 26.43 -6.17
N ALA A 434 -0.27 26.14 -6.50
CA ALA A 434 0.82 26.27 -5.56
C ALA A 434 1.04 27.75 -5.20
N LYS A 435 1.49 27.96 -3.97
CA LYS A 435 1.95 29.28 -3.54
C LYS A 435 3.37 29.46 -4.04
N LEU A 436 3.57 30.49 -4.84
CA LEU A 436 4.87 30.84 -5.39
C LEU A 436 5.66 31.66 -4.37
N PRO A 437 7.00 31.59 -4.41
CA PRO A 437 7.86 32.39 -3.56
C PRO A 437 7.63 33.88 -3.78
N HIS A 438 8.12 34.68 -2.83
CA HIS A 438 8.12 36.13 -2.91
C HIS A 438 9.53 36.67 -2.70
N GLU A 439 9.85 37.77 -3.39
CA GLU A 439 11.16 38.40 -3.26
C GLU A 439 11.37 38.96 -1.85
N GLU A 440 12.55 38.67 -1.28
CA GLU A 440 12.99 39.23 -0.01
C GLU A 440 14.41 39.78 -0.16
N ASP A 441 14.54 41.11 -0.05
CA ASP A 441 15.84 41.77 -0.16
C ASP A 441 16.79 41.33 0.96
N VAL A 442 18.03 41.04 0.57
CA VAL A 442 19.11 40.72 1.52
C VAL A 442 20.10 41.87 1.58
N ALA A 443 20.22 42.48 2.77
CA ALA A 443 21.32 43.39 3.04
C ALA A 443 22.65 42.61 3.08
N LEU A 444 23.41 42.69 1.98
CA LEU A 444 24.73 42.09 1.82
C LEU A 444 25.72 42.71 2.81
N PRO A 445 26.53 41.91 3.52
CA PRO A 445 27.59 42.45 4.37
C PRO A 445 28.62 43.22 3.54
N ALA A 446 29.18 44.28 4.11
CA ALA A 446 30.16 45.12 3.43
C ALA A 446 31.47 44.37 3.19
N PHE A 447 32.06 44.54 2.01
CA PHE A 447 33.37 44.02 1.65
C PHE A 447 34.07 45.00 0.71
N ASN A 448 35.26 45.45 1.10
CA ASN A 448 36.18 46.24 0.27
C ASN A 448 37.44 45.41 0.00
N PRO A 449 37.70 44.97 -1.25
CA PRO A 449 38.88 44.16 -1.56
C PRO A 449 40.21 44.89 -1.34
N GLU A 450 40.24 46.23 -1.28
CA GLU A 450 41.46 46.99 -1.03
C GLU A 450 41.91 46.95 0.45
N ASP A 451 40.96 46.94 1.38
CA ASP A 451 41.24 47.07 2.83
C ASP A 451 41.00 45.77 3.62
N ALA A 452 40.23 44.82 3.08
CA ALA A 452 39.86 43.62 3.81
C ALA A 452 41.04 42.66 3.95
N GLU A 453 41.41 42.29 5.18
CA GLU A 453 42.45 41.28 5.43
C GLU A 453 41.91 39.84 5.34
N TYR A 454 40.58 39.65 5.45
CA TYR A 454 39.97 38.33 5.57
C TYR A 454 38.78 38.13 4.62
N VAL A 455 38.59 36.88 4.18
CA VAL A 455 37.37 36.40 3.50
C VAL A 455 36.74 35.32 4.38
N LEU A 456 35.45 35.46 4.68
CA LEU A 456 34.69 34.49 5.46
C LEU A 456 33.56 33.90 4.62
N VAL A 457 33.63 32.61 4.31
CA VAL A 457 32.59 31.92 3.55
C VAL A 457 31.86 30.96 4.48
N ALA A 458 30.53 30.96 4.42
CA ALA A 458 29.68 30.05 5.18
C ALA A 458 28.60 29.44 4.28
N TRP A 459 28.27 28.17 4.51
CA TRP A 459 27.29 27.41 3.73
C TRP A 459 26.59 26.34 4.59
N ALA A 460 25.38 25.96 4.22
CA ALA A 460 24.72 24.79 4.78
C ALA A 460 25.30 23.50 4.15
N THR A 461 25.47 22.43 4.91
CA THR A 461 26.04 21.18 4.34
C THR A 461 25.09 20.49 3.37
N GLU A 462 23.78 20.68 3.54
CA GLU A 462 22.72 20.24 2.64
C GLU A 462 22.15 21.43 1.87
N GLY A 463 21.90 21.30 0.57
CA GLY A 463 21.28 22.39 -0.19
C GLY A 463 19.76 22.51 0.01
N MET A 464 19.12 21.47 0.55
CA MET A 464 17.78 21.58 1.12
C MET A 464 17.62 20.53 2.23
N ASN A 465 17.35 20.98 3.45
CA ASN A 465 17.07 20.10 4.56
C ASN A 465 15.54 19.93 4.70
N THR A 466 15.01 18.81 4.21
CA THR A 466 13.58 18.51 4.32
C THR A 466 13.28 17.77 5.61
N ILE A 467 12.36 18.30 6.42
CA ILE A 467 12.00 17.73 7.73
C ILE A 467 10.50 17.55 7.87
N SER A 468 10.09 16.60 8.71
CA SER A 468 8.69 16.50 9.16
C SER A 468 8.45 17.48 10.29
N ASP A 469 7.27 18.10 10.34
CA ASP A 469 6.93 19.16 11.29
C ASP A 469 5.80 18.78 12.27
N ASN A 470 5.03 17.73 11.94
CA ASN A 470 3.96 17.22 12.78
C ASN A 470 4.43 16.12 13.74
N TYR A 471 5.31 16.50 14.67
CA TYR A 471 5.90 15.60 15.65
C TYR A 471 4.90 14.94 16.60
N SER A 472 3.67 15.47 16.71
CA SER A 472 2.61 14.83 17.49
C SER A 472 2.07 13.53 16.87
N LYS A 473 2.30 13.34 15.55
CA LYS A 473 1.80 12.18 14.81
C LYS A 473 2.90 11.20 14.44
N PHE A 474 3.96 11.65 13.77
CA PHE A 474 5.14 10.84 13.45
C PHE A 474 6.30 11.74 13.04
N THR A 475 7.50 11.17 12.94
CA THR A 475 8.65 11.87 12.36
C THR A 475 9.37 11.00 11.33
N MET A 476 9.60 11.60 10.15
CA MET A 476 10.48 11.05 9.12
C MET A 476 11.88 11.63 9.26
N GLN A 477 12.02 12.81 9.85
CA GLN A 477 13.32 13.41 10.10
C GLN A 477 13.19 14.43 11.23
N ILE A 478 14.11 14.34 12.18
CA ILE A 478 14.24 15.31 13.27
C ILE A 478 14.90 16.60 12.77
N PRO A 479 14.65 17.76 13.40
CA PRO A 479 15.23 19.02 12.99
C PRO A 479 16.74 19.06 13.29
N GLY A 480 17.48 19.82 12.49
CA GLY A 480 18.92 19.96 12.63
C GLY A 480 19.58 20.26 11.29
N SER A 481 19.87 21.53 11.05
CA SER A 481 20.69 21.97 9.91
C SER A 481 22.14 22.13 10.37
N THR A 482 23.09 21.73 9.55
CA THR A 482 24.52 21.89 9.84
C THR A 482 25.11 22.95 8.93
N ILE A 483 25.84 23.89 9.52
CA ILE A 483 26.49 25.00 8.82
C ILE A 483 28.00 24.82 8.96
N ARG A 484 28.70 24.98 7.84
CA ARG A 484 30.17 25.05 7.80
C ARG A 484 30.61 26.46 7.40
N ALA A 485 31.80 26.84 7.85
CA ALA A 485 32.45 28.07 7.43
C ALA A 485 33.96 27.89 7.35
N GLN A 486 34.60 28.60 6.42
CA GLN A 486 36.06 28.73 6.34
C GLN A 486 36.43 30.21 6.35
N LEU A 487 37.44 30.55 7.15
CA LEU A 487 38.02 31.89 7.23
C LEU A 487 39.38 31.87 6.55
N PHE A 488 39.57 32.74 5.58
CA PHE A 488 40.82 32.89 4.83
C PHE A 488 41.47 34.21 5.21
N LEU A 489 42.75 34.17 5.59
CA LEU A 489 43.63 35.32 5.61
C LEU A 489 44.12 35.55 4.18
N ARG A 490 43.86 36.74 3.65
CA ARG A 490 44.20 37.10 2.27
C ARG A 490 45.68 37.42 2.17
N ASP A 491 46.33 36.86 1.16
CA ASP A 491 47.72 37.11 0.79
C ASP A 491 47.94 36.62 -0.66
N ASP A 492 49.16 36.72 -1.19
CA ASP A 492 49.53 36.12 -2.47
C ASP A 492 49.34 34.59 -2.42
N ILE A 493 49.59 34.00 -1.24
CA ILE A 493 49.27 32.62 -0.87
C ILE A 493 48.36 32.63 0.36
N PRO A 494 47.03 32.55 0.19
CA PRO A 494 46.07 32.63 1.29
C PRO A 494 46.22 31.49 2.31
N GLU A 495 45.90 31.78 3.57
CA GLU A 495 45.93 30.81 4.67
C GLU A 495 44.53 30.61 5.26
N ILE A 496 44.16 29.35 5.56
CA ILE A 496 42.93 29.05 6.31
C ILE A 496 43.21 29.20 7.81
N VAL A 497 42.49 30.12 8.46
CA VAL A 497 42.69 30.46 9.88
C VAL A 497 41.71 29.71 10.77
N THR A 498 42.21 28.82 11.62
CA THR A 498 41.42 28.11 12.65
C THR A 498 41.88 28.39 14.08
N GLU A 499 43.05 29.00 14.27
CA GLU A 499 43.65 29.32 15.57
C GLU A 499 43.40 30.79 15.96
N ASP A 500 43.39 31.07 17.28
CA ASP A 500 43.20 32.41 17.88
C ASP A 500 41.97 33.21 17.41
N VAL A 501 41.02 32.54 16.75
CA VAL A 501 39.78 33.07 16.20
C VAL A 501 38.58 32.33 16.77
N THR A 502 37.51 33.07 17.02
CA THR A 502 36.19 32.55 17.39
C THR A 502 35.17 32.96 16.34
N LEU A 503 34.51 31.98 15.73
CA LEU A 503 33.35 32.22 14.86
C LEU A 503 32.06 32.11 15.66
N THR A 504 31.20 33.12 15.53
CA THR A 504 29.87 33.14 16.14
C THR A 504 28.79 33.18 15.07
N TYR A 505 27.61 32.66 15.40
CA TYR A 505 26.43 32.73 14.54
C TYR A 505 25.21 33.28 15.28
N ARG A 506 24.30 33.87 14.50
CA ARG A 506 23.00 34.35 14.96
C ARG A 506 21.96 34.23 13.84
N ILE A 507 20.88 33.51 14.10
CA ILE A 507 19.72 33.49 13.20
C ILE A 507 19.01 34.84 13.23
N GLU A 508 18.38 35.21 12.13
CA GLU A 508 17.52 36.39 12.09
C GLU A 508 16.36 36.28 13.10
N LYS A 509 15.92 37.44 13.60
CA LYS A 509 15.01 37.53 14.75
C LYS A 509 13.69 36.76 14.52
N ASP A 510 13.20 36.76 13.29
CA ASP A 510 11.90 36.17 12.98
C ASP A 510 11.89 34.64 13.04
N PHE A 511 13.06 33.98 13.06
CA PHE A 511 13.17 32.52 13.20
C PHE A 511 13.82 32.10 14.53
N SER A 512 13.88 33.01 15.51
CA SER A 512 14.60 32.78 16.76
C SER A 512 13.86 31.94 17.81
N THR A 513 12.58 31.61 17.59
CA THR A 513 11.70 30.88 18.52
C THR A 513 10.92 29.74 17.85
N PRO A 514 11.57 28.78 17.17
CA PRO A 514 10.89 27.69 16.48
C PRO A 514 9.98 26.83 17.38
N SER A 515 10.21 26.78 18.69
CA SER A 515 9.36 26.09 19.67
C SER A 515 7.96 26.66 19.82
N GLU A 516 7.71 27.88 19.33
CA GLU A 516 6.38 28.48 19.27
C GLU A 516 5.56 27.94 18.08
N HIS A 517 6.21 27.34 17.08
CA HIS A 517 5.58 26.94 15.81
C HIS A 517 5.39 25.42 15.64
N VAL A 518 6.21 24.62 16.33
CA VAL A 518 6.19 23.15 16.24
C VAL A 518 6.33 22.48 17.59
N THR A 519 5.91 21.22 17.67
CA THR A 519 5.85 20.47 18.93
C THR A 519 7.06 19.56 19.18
N PHE A 520 8.17 19.70 18.43
CA PHE A 520 9.33 18.81 18.51
C PHE A 520 9.82 18.59 19.95
N TRP A 521 10.07 19.66 20.69
CA TRP A 521 10.64 19.61 22.04
C TRP A 521 9.75 18.90 23.05
N LYS A 522 8.41 18.92 22.85
CA LYS A 522 7.47 18.16 23.68
C LYS A 522 7.70 16.64 23.57
N TYR A 523 8.21 16.18 22.42
CA TYR A 523 8.44 14.78 22.10
C TYR A 523 9.93 14.45 21.95
N ALA A 524 10.84 15.38 22.28
CA ALA A 524 12.28 15.22 22.04
C ALA A 524 12.84 13.99 22.75
N LYS A 525 12.36 13.69 23.96
CA LYS A 525 12.78 12.52 24.73
C LYS A 525 12.43 11.22 24.01
N GLU A 526 11.20 11.10 23.50
CA GLU A 526 10.72 9.94 22.77
C GLU A 526 11.42 9.79 21.41
N LEU A 527 11.71 10.90 20.73
CA LEU A 527 12.26 10.91 19.38
C LEU A 527 13.80 10.82 19.32
N THR A 528 14.50 11.33 20.35
CA THR A 528 15.97 11.44 20.35
C THR A 528 16.63 10.73 21.52
N GLY A 529 15.86 10.33 22.54
CA GLY A 529 16.40 9.82 23.81
C GLY A 529 16.96 10.90 24.74
N LYS A 530 16.95 12.18 24.32
CA LYS A 530 17.43 13.33 25.09
C LYS A 530 16.28 14.25 25.49
N ASP A 531 16.33 14.77 26.72
CA ASP A 531 15.49 15.89 27.13
C ASP A 531 16.14 17.18 26.61
N LEU A 532 15.58 17.77 25.55
CA LEU A 532 16.11 18.98 24.93
C LEU A 532 15.28 20.20 25.39
N PRO A 533 15.91 21.28 25.90
CA PRO A 533 15.22 22.53 26.15
C PRO A 533 14.62 23.10 24.85
N PRO A 534 13.57 23.94 24.94
CA PRO A 534 13.04 24.66 23.79
C PRO A 534 14.14 25.36 22.97
N ASP A 535 13.97 25.38 21.64
CA ASP A 535 14.87 26.03 20.68
C ASP A 535 16.32 25.50 20.68
N THR A 536 16.53 24.30 21.24
CA THR A 536 17.84 23.62 21.30
C THR A 536 17.89 22.44 20.34
N GLY A 537 19.00 22.32 19.61
CA GLY A 537 19.32 21.24 18.68
C GLY A 537 19.86 19.97 19.34
N THR A 538 19.99 18.88 18.58
CA THR A 538 20.45 17.58 19.15
C THR A 538 21.93 17.56 19.54
N CYS A 539 22.69 18.53 19.01
CA CYS A 539 24.07 18.85 19.38
C CYS A 539 24.19 19.77 20.62
N GLU A 540 23.08 20.07 21.30
CA GLU A 540 23.02 21.05 22.40
C GLU A 540 23.43 22.48 21.94
N THR A 541 23.18 22.77 20.67
CA THR A 541 23.37 24.07 20.03
C THR A 541 22.06 24.85 20.00
N ASN A 542 22.15 26.17 20.17
CA ASN A 542 21.02 27.09 20.07
C ASN A 542 21.06 27.84 18.74
N LEU A 543 20.18 28.83 18.54
CA LEU A 543 20.16 29.67 17.35
C LEU A 543 21.08 30.91 17.42
N ILE A 544 21.75 31.08 18.55
CA ILE A 544 22.81 32.04 18.79
C ILE A 544 23.93 31.28 19.50
N GLY A 545 25.13 31.28 18.95
CA GLY A 545 26.21 30.50 19.53
C GLY A 545 27.55 30.65 18.82
N THR A 546 28.43 29.71 19.10
CA THR A 546 29.80 29.66 18.62
C THR A 546 30.01 28.38 17.81
N PHE A 547 30.71 28.47 16.69
CA PHE A 547 31.09 27.30 15.91
C PHE A 547 32.15 26.48 16.66
N LYS A 548 32.20 25.18 16.41
CA LYS A 548 33.31 24.31 16.82
C LYS A 548 34.31 24.20 15.68
N VAL A 549 35.59 24.05 15.99
CA VAL A 549 36.60 23.75 14.97
C VAL A 549 36.46 22.30 14.53
N ASP A 550 36.43 22.10 13.21
CA ASP A 550 36.51 20.82 12.50
C ASP A 550 37.91 20.74 11.89
N GLU A 551 38.84 20.16 12.65
CA GLU A 551 40.27 20.09 12.29
C GLU A 551 40.51 19.31 10.99
N GLU A 552 39.73 18.24 10.75
CA GLU A 552 39.84 17.38 9.56
C GLU A 552 39.57 18.18 8.26
N ASN A 553 38.56 19.04 8.31
CA ASN A 553 38.15 19.86 7.16
C ASN A 553 38.75 21.28 7.19
N ARG A 554 39.59 21.60 8.18
CA ARG A 554 40.09 22.97 8.43
C ARG A 554 38.96 24.00 8.35
N ALA A 555 37.86 23.70 9.04
CA ALA A 555 36.62 24.46 8.96
C ALA A 555 36.03 24.71 10.35
N PHE A 556 35.01 25.53 10.40
CA PHE A 556 34.18 25.75 11.57
C PHE A 556 32.81 25.12 11.33
N VAL A 557 32.28 24.37 12.29
CA VAL A 557 30.99 23.68 12.18
C VAL A 557 30.03 24.05 13.31
N ALA A 558 28.81 24.41 12.92
CA ALA A 558 27.66 24.55 13.80
C ALA A 558 26.68 23.42 13.46
N CYS A 559 26.69 22.35 14.27
CA CYS A 559 25.88 21.16 13.98
C CYS A 559 24.46 21.24 14.54
N SER A 560 23.52 20.65 13.82
CA SER A 560 22.14 20.40 14.26
C SER A 560 21.39 21.64 14.78
N LEU A 561 21.53 22.80 14.12
CA LEU A 561 20.75 23.99 14.44
C LEU A 561 19.25 23.70 14.23
N PRO A 562 18.37 23.97 15.21
CA PRO A 562 16.95 23.59 15.14
C PRO A 562 16.10 24.61 14.37
N ILE A 563 16.48 24.90 13.13
CA ILE A 563 15.83 25.91 12.27
C ILE A 563 14.63 25.29 11.54
N PHE A 564 13.57 26.09 11.36
CA PHE A 564 12.34 25.74 10.66
C PHE A 564 11.97 26.84 9.65
N PRO A 565 11.17 26.56 8.61
CA PRO A 565 10.77 27.55 7.60
C PRO A 565 9.62 28.45 8.08
N TYR A 566 9.38 28.57 9.39
CA TYR A 566 8.26 29.32 9.94
C TYR A 566 8.78 30.54 10.68
N SER A 567 8.39 31.70 10.22
CA SER A 567 8.73 32.98 10.85
C SER A 567 7.67 33.38 11.88
N ASN A 568 8.10 34.23 12.81
CA ASN A 568 7.26 34.79 13.88
C ASN A 568 6.15 35.72 13.38
N ASP A 569 6.25 36.22 12.15
CA ASP A 569 5.20 37.00 11.49
C ASP A 569 4.10 36.13 10.84
N GLY A 570 4.26 34.80 10.86
CA GLY A 570 3.30 33.83 10.34
C GLY A 570 3.48 33.48 8.87
N THR A 571 4.54 33.96 8.21
CA THR A 571 4.90 33.56 6.84
C THR A 571 5.67 32.23 6.83
N VAL A 572 5.69 31.58 5.66
CA VAL A 572 6.54 30.42 5.40
C VAL A 572 7.65 30.90 4.49
N ASN A 573 8.89 30.58 4.88
CA ASN A 573 10.08 31.03 4.19
C ASN A 573 11.17 29.95 4.36
N PRO A 574 11.45 29.18 3.30
CA PRO A 574 12.40 28.07 3.34
C PRO A 574 13.87 28.46 3.43
N TYR A 575 14.20 29.77 3.38
CA TYR A 575 15.57 30.28 3.30
C TYR A 575 15.98 31.23 4.44
N PRO A 576 15.76 30.88 5.74
CA PRO A 576 16.16 31.74 6.84
C PRO A 576 17.65 32.12 6.80
N LEU A 577 17.99 33.34 7.20
CA LEU A 577 19.36 33.84 7.17
C LEU A 577 20.08 33.71 8.51
N LEU A 578 21.30 33.17 8.45
CA LEU A 578 22.24 33.11 9.56
C LEU A 578 23.37 34.12 9.33
N THR A 579 23.59 35.01 10.29
CA THR A 579 24.77 35.90 10.29
C THR A 579 25.94 35.18 10.94
N VAL A 580 27.11 35.22 10.32
CA VAL A 580 28.35 34.61 10.82
C VAL A 580 29.42 35.69 10.98
N GLU A 581 30.02 35.77 12.17
CA GLU A 581 31.07 36.73 12.48
C GLU A 581 32.33 36.00 12.95
N ALA A 582 33.48 36.34 12.36
CA ALA A 582 34.79 35.93 12.84
C ALA A 582 35.40 37.03 13.71
N ARG A 583 35.82 36.69 14.92
CA ARG A 583 36.45 37.61 15.87
C ARG A 583 37.72 37.02 16.43
N THR A 584 38.69 37.87 16.74
CA THR A 584 39.86 37.48 17.56
C THR A 584 39.45 37.15 18.99
N SER A 585 40.35 36.53 19.75
CA SER A 585 40.16 36.21 21.17
C SER A 585 39.86 37.43 22.07
N ASP A 586 40.31 38.64 21.69
CA ASP A 586 40.01 39.90 22.38
C ASP A 586 38.75 40.63 21.85
N GLY A 587 38.07 40.06 20.85
CA GLY A 587 36.76 40.51 20.35
C GLY A 587 36.78 41.43 19.13
N LYS A 588 37.95 41.74 18.54
CA LYS A 588 38.07 42.49 17.29
C LYS A 588 37.38 41.72 16.16
N LEU A 589 36.48 42.39 15.42
CA LEU A 589 35.82 41.82 14.25
C LEU A 589 36.83 41.72 13.10
N LEU A 590 36.96 40.52 12.52
CA LEU A 590 37.83 40.25 11.38
C LEU A 590 37.04 40.24 10.07
N ALA A 591 35.93 39.50 10.04
CA ALA A 591 35.05 39.38 8.89
C ALA A 591 33.62 39.05 9.32
N VAL A 592 32.66 39.39 8.47
CA VAL A 592 31.24 39.06 8.64
C VAL A 592 30.67 38.60 7.31
N THR A 593 29.83 37.56 7.35
CA THR A 593 29.04 37.12 6.20
C THR A 593 27.64 36.70 6.64
N LYS A 594 26.77 36.39 5.68
CA LYS A 594 25.47 35.77 5.90
C LYS A 594 25.32 34.55 5.01
N VAL A 595 24.50 33.61 5.45
CA VAL A 595 24.21 32.38 4.71
C VAL A 595 22.74 32.01 4.85
N ALA A 596 22.12 31.59 3.75
CA ALA A 596 20.79 30.99 3.78
C ALA A 596 20.89 29.57 4.35
N VAL A 597 19.97 29.22 5.26
CA VAL A 597 19.87 27.89 5.86
C VAL A 597 18.65 27.17 5.29
N PRO A 598 18.77 26.54 4.10
CA PRO A 598 17.64 25.98 3.39
C PRO A 598 16.99 24.85 4.18
N ILE A 599 15.74 25.04 4.57
CA ILE A 599 14.93 24.10 5.35
C ILE A 599 13.51 24.08 4.78
N SER A 600 12.93 22.90 4.59
CA SER A 600 11.54 22.81 4.12
C SER A 600 10.74 21.73 4.83
N THR A 601 9.45 21.98 4.93
CA THR A 601 8.43 21.05 5.45
C THR A 601 7.35 20.77 4.40
N GLU A 602 7.56 21.22 3.16
CA GLU A 602 6.68 21.08 2.00
C GLU A 602 6.77 19.65 1.42
N TRP A 603 6.57 18.64 2.26
CA TRP A 603 6.49 17.26 1.79
C TRP A 603 5.19 17.03 1.02
N GLY A 604 5.31 16.58 -0.22
CA GLY A 604 4.17 16.33 -1.13
C GLY A 604 3.32 15.11 -0.76
N CYS A 605 3.48 14.51 0.43
CA CYS A 605 2.69 13.35 0.85
C CYS A 605 1.18 13.59 0.74
N ARG A 606 0.74 14.83 0.98
CA ARG A 606 -0.67 15.23 0.87
C ARG A 606 -1.24 15.15 -0.55
N ASN A 607 -0.39 15.18 -1.57
CA ASN A 607 -0.79 15.08 -2.96
C ASN A 607 -1.49 13.75 -3.23
N CYS A 608 -1.11 12.68 -2.51
CA CYS A 608 -1.75 11.35 -2.59
C CYS A 608 -2.54 10.98 -1.32
N HIS A 609 -2.06 11.39 -0.14
CA HIS A 609 -2.65 11.09 1.17
C HIS A 609 -3.46 12.28 1.68
N ASP A 610 -4.78 12.21 1.50
CA ASP A 610 -5.72 13.32 1.69
C ASP A 610 -5.46 14.15 2.96
N GLY A 611 -5.43 15.48 2.79
CA GLY A 611 -5.30 16.50 3.83
C GLY A 611 -4.87 17.86 3.27
N ALA A 612 -5.12 18.91 4.05
CA ALA A 612 -4.59 20.24 3.75
C ALA A 612 -3.14 20.37 4.22
N TRP A 613 -2.47 21.45 3.80
CA TRP A 613 -1.23 21.88 4.44
C TRP A 613 -1.49 22.25 5.90
N ARG A 614 -0.49 22.06 6.77
CA ARG A 614 -0.63 22.42 8.19
C ARG A 614 -0.48 23.92 8.42
N VAL A 615 0.43 24.58 7.70
CA VAL A 615 0.81 25.97 7.93
C VAL A 615 0.58 26.79 6.66
N ALA A 616 -0.15 27.89 6.81
CA ALA A 616 -0.36 28.93 5.80
C ALA A 616 -0.72 28.41 4.40
N ASP A 617 -1.45 27.30 4.27
CA ASP A 617 -1.74 26.64 2.98
C ASP A 617 -0.51 26.41 2.09
N THR A 618 0.68 26.29 2.68
CA THR A 618 1.97 26.22 1.94
C THR A 618 2.77 24.98 2.31
N ALA A 619 2.90 24.68 3.61
CA ALA A 619 3.81 23.64 4.07
C ALA A 619 3.28 22.84 5.26
N GLY A 620 3.93 21.71 5.54
CA GLY A 620 3.71 20.91 6.73
C GLY A 620 2.63 19.84 6.63
N ILE A 621 2.81 18.75 7.37
CA ILE A 621 1.93 17.57 7.30
C ILE A 621 0.75 17.73 8.27
N SER A 622 -0.46 17.87 7.75
CA SER A 622 -1.66 17.93 8.60
C SER A 622 -1.92 16.62 9.35
N ASN A 623 -2.69 16.69 10.44
CA ASN A 623 -3.13 15.49 11.17
C ASN A 623 -3.85 14.49 10.27
N LYS A 624 -4.70 14.97 9.35
CA LYS A 624 -5.46 14.13 8.43
C LYS A 624 -4.54 13.35 7.48
N THR A 625 -3.56 14.02 6.87
CA THR A 625 -2.56 13.36 6.01
C THR A 625 -1.75 12.35 6.82
N ALA A 626 -1.31 12.71 8.03
CA ALA A 626 -0.56 11.81 8.90
C ALA A 626 -1.36 10.56 9.29
N ASP A 627 -2.62 10.73 9.69
CA ASP A 627 -3.50 9.63 10.10
C ASP A 627 -3.78 8.68 8.93
N ASN A 628 -3.95 9.22 7.71
CA ASN A 628 -4.08 8.42 6.49
C ASN A 628 -2.83 7.58 6.19
N ILE A 629 -1.62 8.16 6.37
CA ILE A 629 -0.34 7.45 6.18
C ILE A 629 -0.20 6.34 7.23
N LEU A 630 -0.43 6.64 8.51
CA LEU A 630 -0.30 5.67 9.60
C LEU A 630 -1.33 4.53 9.47
N ALA A 631 -2.57 4.84 9.12
CA ALA A 631 -3.61 3.83 8.90
C ALA A 631 -3.28 2.91 7.72
N ALA A 632 -2.74 3.47 6.63
CA ALA A 632 -2.27 2.67 5.49
C ALA A 632 -1.09 1.76 5.90
N HIS A 633 -0.11 2.31 6.62
CA HIS A 633 1.03 1.55 7.12
C HIS A 633 0.59 0.40 8.04
N ASP A 634 -0.29 0.67 9.00
CA ASP A 634 -0.85 -0.33 9.92
C ASP A 634 -1.59 -1.45 9.18
N LYS A 635 -2.42 -1.07 8.20
CA LYS A 635 -3.17 -2.02 7.37
C LYS A 635 -2.27 -2.93 6.52
N ILE A 636 -1.16 -2.40 5.99
CA ILE A 636 -0.27 -3.13 5.07
C ILE A 636 0.73 -3.97 5.85
N ASN A 637 1.31 -3.42 6.93
CA ASN A 637 2.42 -4.03 7.65
C ASN A 637 2.00 -4.69 8.97
N GLY A 638 0.72 -4.61 9.36
CA GLY A 638 0.21 -5.18 10.62
C GLY A 638 0.76 -4.49 11.86
N THR A 639 1.02 -3.18 11.78
CA THR A 639 1.48 -2.35 12.90
C THR A 639 0.31 -1.68 13.62
N SER A 640 0.60 -0.95 14.71
CA SER A 640 -0.36 -0.15 15.48
C SER A 640 0.15 1.28 15.72
N LEU A 641 0.77 1.86 14.71
CA LEU A 641 1.40 3.17 14.78
C LEU A 641 0.38 4.30 14.95
N ALA A 642 -0.80 4.20 14.31
CA ALA A 642 -1.87 5.18 14.47
C ALA A 642 -2.33 5.26 15.94
N GLU A 643 -2.59 4.10 16.55
CA GLU A 643 -2.97 4.00 17.97
C GLU A 643 -1.88 4.53 18.91
N LYS A 644 -0.60 4.24 18.62
CA LYS A 644 0.53 4.77 19.42
C LYS A 644 0.62 6.29 19.35
N SER A 645 0.43 6.86 18.17
CA SER A 645 0.38 8.30 17.95
C SER A 645 -0.76 8.95 18.77
N GLU A 646 -1.96 8.38 18.73
CA GLU A 646 -3.12 8.86 19.51
C GLU A 646 -2.89 8.84 21.03
N ARG A 647 -2.11 7.87 21.52
CA ARG A 647 -1.71 7.75 22.93
C ARG A 647 -0.57 8.69 23.33
N GLY A 648 -0.12 9.57 22.44
CA GLY A 648 0.96 10.53 22.71
C GLY A 648 2.36 9.95 22.59
N THR A 649 2.52 8.81 21.92
CA THR A 649 3.82 8.17 21.62
C THR A 649 4.07 8.13 20.11
N PRO A 650 4.35 9.28 19.48
CA PRO A 650 4.51 9.36 18.04
C PRO A 650 5.69 8.51 17.56
N PRO A 651 5.53 7.67 16.53
CA PRO A 651 6.62 6.88 15.99
C PRO A 651 7.69 7.73 15.31
N LYS A 652 8.96 7.43 15.62
CA LYS A 652 10.10 7.73 14.75
C LYS A 652 10.23 6.62 13.72
N CYS A 653 10.05 6.93 12.43
CA CYS A 653 10.14 5.94 11.35
C CYS A 653 11.47 5.18 11.40
N GLN A 654 12.56 5.88 11.74
CA GLN A 654 13.90 5.30 11.82
C GLN A 654 14.11 4.29 12.94
N SER A 655 13.21 4.25 13.94
CA SER A 655 13.25 3.20 14.97
C SER A 655 13.09 1.79 14.40
N CYS A 656 12.47 1.68 13.22
CA CYS A 656 12.31 0.43 12.49
C CYS A 656 13.11 0.42 11.18
N HIS A 657 13.20 1.56 10.49
CA HIS A 657 13.86 1.70 9.21
C HIS A 657 15.25 2.33 9.35
N GLU A 658 16.30 1.59 9.06
CA GLU A 658 17.69 2.10 9.13
C GLU A 658 17.85 3.42 8.35
N SER A 659 18.65 4.35 8.90
CA SER A 659 18.98 5.63 8.27
C SER A 659 20.41 6.02 8.60
N THR A 660 21.28 5.92 7.59
CA THR A 660 22.67 6.38 7.62
C THR A 660 22.78 7.87 7.86
N ARG A 661 21.83 8.68 7.36
CA ARG A 661 21.78 10.14 7.60
C ARG A 661 21.75 10.49 9.08
N THR A 662 20.96 9.76 9.85
CA THR A 662 20.71 10.04 11.28
C THR A 662 21.43 9.08 12.21
N GLY A 663 22.20 8.13 11.66
CA GLY A 663 22.90 7.09 12.43
C GLY A 663 21.98 6.05 13.07
N ASP A 664 20.70 5.98 12.67
CA ASP A 664 19.75 5.02 13.22
C ASP A 664 19.96 3.63 12.61
N ALA A 665 20.27 2.64 13.44
CA ALA A 665 20.51 1.26 12.99
C ALA A 665 19.24 0.55 12.47
N GLY A 666 18.04 1.01 12.85
CA GLY A 666 16.77 0.37 12.51
C GLY A 666 16.69 -1.11 12.93
N LYS A 667 15.78 -1.86 12.30
CA LYS A 667 15.65 -3.31 12.50
C LYS A 667 16.30 -4.05 11.35
N LYS A 668 17.18 -5.02 11.65
CA LYS A 668 17.99 -5.77 10.67
C LYS A 668 17.22 -6.35 9.47
N GLN A 669 16.00 -6.82 9.66
CA GLN A 669 15.18 -7.46 8.62
C GLN A 669 14.24 -6.50 7.87
N ILE A 670 14.26 -5.21 8.21
CA ILE A 670 13.43 -4.17 7.62
C ILE A 670 14.30 -3.30 6.72
N LEU A 671 13.77 -2.95 5.53
CA LEU A 671 14.43 -2.06 4.59
C LEU A 671 14.78 -0.72 5.24
N GLY A 672 15.92 -0.14 4.88
CA GLY A 672 16.27 1.23 5.26
C GLY A 672 15.20 2.22 4.80
N PHE A 673 15.14 3.37 5.46
CA PHE A 673 14.02 4.30 5.31
C PHE A 673 13.83 4.77 3.86
N SER A 674 14.92 5.16 3.19
CA SER A 674 14.87 5.55 1.78
C SER A 674 14.41 4.40 0.88
N ALA A 675 14.98 3.20 1.05
CA ALA A 675 14.63 2.03 0.23
C ALA A 675 13.17 1.61 0.45
N ALA A 676 12.65 1.73 1.67
CA ALA A 676 11.26 1.42 1.98
C ALA A 676 10.28 2.40 1.31
N ILE A 677 10.54 3.70 1.39
CA ILE A 677 9.68 4.73 0.80
C ILE A 677 9.73 4.65 -0.72
N HIS A 678 10.91 4.72 -1.33
CA HIS A 678 11.04 4.72 -2.79
C HIS A 678 10.64 3.38 -3.39
N GLY A 679 11.06 2.26 -2.79
CA GLY A 679 10.72 0.92 -3.28
C GLY A 679 9.22 0.63 -3.29
N TRP A 680 8.49 1.11 -2.28
CA TRP A 680 7.04 1.00 -2.27
C TRP A 680 6.39 1.90 -3.34
N HIS A 681 6.71 3.20 -3.35
CA HIS A 681 6.03 4.16 -4.22
C HIS A 681 6.37 3.99 -5.70
N ALA A 682 7.58 3.53 -6.06
CA ALA A 682 7.94 3.24 -7.44
C ALA A 682 6.96 2.27 -8.10
N ASN A 683 6.42 1.31 -7.35
CA ASN A 683 5.41 0.36 -7.87
C ASN A 683 4.05 1.02 -8.19
N TYR A 684 3.81 2.26 -7.76
CA TYR A 684 2.57 3.01 -8.03
C TYR A 684 2.82 4.24 -8.92
N LEU A 685 4.06 4.71 -9.00
CA LEU A 685 4.43 5.95 -9.68
C LEU A 685 5.39 5.74 -10.86
N ALA A 686 5.76 4.50 -11.17
CA ALA A 686 6.53 4.16 -12.38
C ALA A 686 5.83 4.61 -13.68
N GLU A 687 6.63 4.62 -14.74
CA GLU A 687 6.28 5.02 -16.12
C GLU A 687 5.97 6.52 -16.23
N ARG A 688 6.71 7.32 -15.44
CA ARG A 688 6.60 8.79 -15.37
C ARG A 688 7.99 9.40 -15.27
N ASP A 689 8.10 10.68 -15.62
CA ASP A 689 9.39 11.40 -15.62
C ASP A 689 9.65 12.09 -14.27
N ASP A 690 10.49 13.12 -14.27
CA ASP A 690 11.01 13.86 -13.11
C ASP A 690 9.93 14.49 -12.21
N ILE A 691 8.77 14.85 -12.78
CA ILE A 691 7.59 15.31 -12.03
C ILE A 691 7.17 14.37 -10.89
N THR A 692 7.54 13.09 -10.98
CA THR A 692 7.30 12.10 -9.92
C THR A 692 8.12 12.38 -8.67
N CYS A 693 9.37 12.79 -8.83
CA CYS A 693 10.25 13.16 -7.71
C CYS A 693 9.72 14.44 -7.04
N GLU A 694 9.31 15.40 -7.85
CA GLU A 694 8.73 16.68 -7.42
C GLU A 694 7.36 16.55 -6.74
N SER A 695 6.61 15.48 -7.06
CA SER A 695 5.35 15.18 -6.39
C SER A 695 5.51 14.90 -4.90
N CYS A 696 6.73 14.55 -4.45
CA CYS A 696 7.06 14.24 -3.06
C CYS A 696 8.04 15.26 -2.46
N HIS A 697 9.02 15.70 -3.25
CA HIS A 697 10.08 16.62 -2.84
C HIS A 697 9.75 18.04 -3.29
N PRO A 698 10.03 19.07 -2.47
CA PRO A 698 9.68 20.44 -2.79
C PRO A 698 10.73 21.06 -3.73
N ALA A 699 10.83 20.51 -4.94
CA ALA A 699 11.89 20.80 -5.91
C ALA A 699 11.39 21.46 -7.20
N ALA A 700 10.09 21.38 -7.50
CA ALA A 700 9.54 21.97 -8.72
C ALA A 700 9.56 23.50 -8.68
N HIS A 701 9.67 24.14 -9.84
CA HIS A 701 9.60 25.60 -10.01
C HIS A 701 8.27 26.21 -9.56
N ASN A 702 7.21 25.41 -9.57
CA ASN A 702 5.90 25.81 -9.08
C ASN A 702 5.70 25.48 -7.60
N THR A 703 6.75 25.39 -6.77
CA THR A 703 6.64 25.25 -5.31
C THR A 703 7.13 26.50 -4.62
N ASP A 704 6.74 26.70 -3.36
CA ASP A 704 7.26 27.82 -2.56
C ASP A 704 8.75 27.59 -2.26
N THR A 705 9.16 26.35 -2.02
CA THR A 705 10.54 26.02 -1.71
C THR A 705 11.49 26.11 -2.89
N GLN A 706 11.16 25.58 -4.07
CA GLN A 706 12.10 25.46 -5.21
C GLN A 706 13.46 24.87 -4.79
N GLY A 707 13.45 23.68 -4.18
CA GLY A 707 14.63 23.09 -3.55
C GLY A 707 15.77 22.71 -4.49
N MET A 708 15.47 22.50 -5.78
CA MET A 708 16.45 22.40 -6.87
C MET A 708 16.50 23.75 -7.58
N ARG A 709 17.60 24.48 -7.40
CA ARG A 709 17.69 25.91 -7.73
C ARG A 709 19.06 26.38 -8.21
N GLY A 710 20.03 25.49 -8.34
CA GLY A 710 21.35 25.87 -8.84
C GLY A 710 21.43 25.84 -10.37
N LEU A 711 22.51 26.38 -10.90
CA LEU A 711 23.08 26.24 -12.26
C LEU A 711 22.57 25.10 -13.17
N HIS A 712 22.36 23.90 -12.64
CA HIS A 712 21.87 22.74 -13.39
C HIS A 712 20.42 22.93 -13.90
N VAL A 713 19.59 23.65 -13.15
CA VAL A 713 18.24 24.03 -13.55
C VAL A 713 18.25 24.80 -14.86
N ASP A 714 19.14 25.79 -14.97
CA ASP A 714 19.24 26.67 -16.16
C ASP A 714 19.68 25.93 -17.43
N ARG A 715 20.09 24.66 -17.29
CA ARG A 715 20.55 23.78 -18.37
C ARG A 715 19.61 22.60 -18.62
N ASP A 716 18.37 22.68 -18.14
CA ASP A 716 17.36 21.61 -18.26
C ASP A 716 17.81 20.26 -17.65
N ILE A 717 18.73 20.28 -16.68
CA ILE A 717 19.16 19.08 -15.96
C ILE A 717 18.19 18.82 -14.80
N THR A 718 17.44 17.72 -14.92
CA THR A 718 16.40 17.34 -13.96
C THR A 718 16.93 16.36 -12.90
N CYS A 719 16.08 16.04 -11.93
CA CYS A 719 16.34 15.00 -10.94
C CYS A 719 16.76 13.66 -11.59
N THR A 720 16.19 13.35 -12.77
CA THR A 720 16.39 12.04 -13.43
C THR A 720 17.75 11.92 -14.11
N ASN A 721 18.35 13.02 -14.55
CA ASN A 721 19.71 13.04 -15.10
C ASN A 721 20.76 12.70 -14.03
N CYS A 722 20.49 13.00 -12.77
CA CYS A 722 21.42 12.71 -11.67
C CYS A 722 21.08 11.40 -10.95
N HIS A 723 19.80 11.18 -10.62
CA HIS A 723 19.37 10.08 -9.76
C HIS A 723 18.71 8.91 -10.50
N GLY A 724 18.43 9.04 -11.81
CA GLY A 724 17.56 8.14 -12.56
C GLY A 724 16.08 8.41 -12.29
N THR A 725 15.20 7.69 -12.98
CA THR A 725 13.75 7.77 -12.72
C THR A 725 13.41 7.17 -11.35
N ILE A 726 12.15 7.26 -10.90
CA ILE A 726 11.74 6.68 -9.60
C ILE A 726 12.03 5.16 -9.54
N GLU A 727 11.91 4.47 -10.67
CA GLU A 727 12.24 3.06 -10.83
C GLU A 727 13.74 2.82 -10.67
N ASP A 728 14.59 3.56 -11.38
CA ASP A 728 16.05 3.44 -11.28
C ASP A 728 16.54 3.73 -9.86
N HIS A 729 16.03 4.82 -9.27
CA HIS A 729 16.35 5.23 -7.92
C HIS A 729 15.97 4.15 -6.89
N ALA A 730 14.74 3.63 -6.99
CA ALA A 730 14.26 2.56 -6.13
C ALA A 730 15.06 1.26 -6.33
N LEU A 731 15.35 0.88 -7.57
CA LEU A 731 16.10 -0.34 -7.90
C LEU A 731 17.52 -0.29 -7.34
N GLY A 732 18.23 0.83 -7.48
CA GLY A 732 19.57 0.98 -6.89
C GLY A 732 19.57 0.82 -5.37
N LEU A 733 18.59 1.43 -4.69
CA LEU A 733 18.42 1.29 -3.23
C LEU A 733 18.05 -0.14 -2.83
N LEU A 734 17.08 -0.75 -3.51
CA LEU A 734 16.61 -2.10 -3.21
C LEU A 734 17.69 -3.16 -3.49
N LYS A 735 18.51 -2.97 -4.53
CA LYS A 735 19.62 -3.88 -4.85
C LYS A 735 20.67 -3.89 -3.74
N ALA A 736 21.01 -2.73 -3.17
CA ALA A 736 21.88 -2.67 -1.99
C ALA A 736 21.27 -3.40 -0.78
N GLU A 737 19.96 -3.26 -0.55
CA GLU A 737 19.27 -3.95 0.54
C GLU A 737 19.12 -5.46 0.31
N ASP A 738 18.98 -5.90 -0.94
CA ASP A 738 18.96 -7.32 -1.30
C ASP A 738 20.31 -7.98 -1.06
N GLN A 739 21.42 -7.28 -1.38
CA GLN A 739 22.77 -7.73 -1.06
C GLN A 739 23.00 -7.87 0.45
N LYS A 740 22.33 -7.03 1.27
CA LYS A 740 22.28 -7.17 2.73
C LYS A 740 21.37 -8.32 3.21
N GLY A 741 20.70 -9.02 2.30
CA GLY A 741 19.82 -10.16 2.59
C GLY A 741 18.45 -9.78 3.14
N LYS A 742 17.97 -8.55 2.90
CA LYS A 742 16.67 -8.10 3.44
C LYS A 742 15.51 -8.65 2.57
N PRO A 743 14.62 -9.49 3.12
CA PRO A 743 13.70 -10.32 2.34
C PRO A 743 12.65 -9.54 1.52
N ARG A 744 12.36 -8.28 1.88
CA ARG A 744 11.38 -7.45 1.16
C ARG A 744 11.94 -6.78 -0.10
N ALA A 745 13.26 -6.74 -0.28
CA ALA A 745 13.88 -6.07 -1.41
C ALA A 745 13.44 -6.69 -2.75
N LYS A 746 13.63 -8.01 -2.91
CA LYS A 746 13.23 -8.74 -4.14
C LYS A 746 11.77 -8.56 -4.50
N LEU A 747 10.89 -8.57 -3.50
CA LEU A 747 9.45 -8.38 -3.72
C LEU A 747 9.14 -7.02 -4.34
N LEU A 748 9.78 -5.95 -3.87
CA LEU A 748 9.55 -4.60 -4.37
C LEU A 748 10.23 -4.35 -5.73
N MET A 749 11.29 -5.10 -6.05
CA MET A 749 11.98 -5.04 -7.35
C MET A 749 11.23 -5.79 -8.46
N ALA A 750 10.40 -6.78 -8.11
CA ALA A 750 9.86 -7.77 -9.06
C ALA A 750 9.06 -7.17 -10.23
N ASN A 751 8.45 -6.00 -10.06
CA ASN A 751 7.62 -5.33 -11.09
C ASN A 751 8.22 -4.00 -11.57
N LEU A 752 9.47 -3.69 -11.22
CA LEU A 752 10.15 -2.47 -11.64
C LEU A 752 11.08 -2.77 -12.81
N ILE A 753 11.05 -1.92 -13.82
CA ILE A 753 11.88 -2.01 -15.01
C ILE A 753 12.82 -0.80 -15.00
N PRO A 754 14.15 -1.00 -15.04
CA PRO A 754 15.09 0.12 -15.12
C PRO A 754 14.94 0.87 -16.45
N ARG A 755 15.17 2.18 -16.40
CA ARG A 755 15.15 3.09 -17.57
C ARG A 755 16.52 3.68 -17.85
N ALA A 756 17.38 3.81 -16.84
CA ALA A 756 18.77 4.26 -16.98
C ALA A 756 19.77 3.12 -17.29
N SER A 757 19.32 1.86 -17.34
CA SER A 757 20.16 0.69 -17.64
C SER A 757 19.39 -0.31 -18.50
N ALA A 758 20.08 -1.10 -19.32
CA ALA A 758 19.41 -2.03 -20.24
C ALA A 758 18.81 -3.23 -19.48
N THR A 759 19.43 -3.63 -18.37
CA THR A 759 18.97 -4.76 -17.55
C THR A 759 19.05 -4.46 -16.05
N LEU A 760 18.29 -5.21 -15.25
CA LEU A 760 18.35 -5.13 -13.78
C LEU A 760 19.73 -5.48 -13.22
N ASP A 761 20.47 -6.34 -13.91
CA ASP A 761 21.83 -6.75 -13.50
C ASP A 761 22.84 -5.61 -13.63
N GLU A 762 22.63 -4.68 -14.58
CA GLU A 762 23.46 -3.49 -14.80
C GLU A 762 23.20 -2.34 -13.82
N VAL A 763 22.07 -2.36 -13.10
CA VAL A 763 21.77 -1.35 -12.07
C VAL A 763 22.82 -1.41 -10.97
N GLN A 764 23.52 -0.32 -10.68
CA GLN A 764 24.50 -0.24 -9.61
C GLN A 764 23.79 -0.08 -8.26
N PRO A 765 24.11 -0.93 -7.26
CA PRO A 765 23.55 -0.77 -5.92
C PRO A 765 23.99 0.57 -5.32
N ARG A 766 23.10 1.21 -4.56
CA ARG A 766 23.42 2.43 -3.83
C ARG A 766 22.87 2.39 -2.42
N GLU A 767 23.70 2.77 -1.46
CA GLU A 767 23.26 3.05 -0.10
C GLU A 767 22.89 4.52 0.05
N ALA A 768 21.70 4.80 0.59
CA ALA A 768 21.25 6.17 0.81
C ALA A 768 22.26 6.95 1.66
N TRP A 769 22.53 8.20 1.29
CA TRP A 769 23.49 9.09 1.98
C TRP A 769 24.96 8.64 1.98
N GLN A 770 25.28 7.49 1.37
CA GLN A 770 26.67 7.03 1.18
C GLN A 770 27.04 7.09 -0.30
N ASN A 771 26.17 6.59 -1.17
CA ASN A 771 26.33 6.59 -2.61
C ASN A 771 25.34 7.60 -3.23
N GLN A 772 25.86 8.72 -3.71
CA GLN A 772 25.12 9.80 -4.37
C GLN A 772 25.67 10.02 -5.79
N PRO A 773 24.99 10.77 -6.67
CA PRO A 773 25.51 11.08 -8.00
C PRO A 773 26.91 11.70 -7.89
N ASP A 774 27.87 11.16 -8.63
CA ASP A 774 29.24 11.69 -8.67
C ASP A 774 29.32 12.81 -9.71
N CYS A 775 29.85 13.98 -9.33
CA CYS A 775 30.04 15.07 -10.27
C CYS A 775 31.03 14.71 -11.38
N SER A 776 32.03 13.87 -11.10
CA SER A 776 33.00 13.43 -12.12
C SER A 776 32.41 12.47 -13.16
N ALA A 777 31.17 12.03 -12.99
CA ALA A 777 30.45 11.27 -14.00
C ALA A 777 30.16 12.10 -15.26
N CYS A 778 30.01 13.42 -15.09
CA CYS A 778 29.72 14.36 -16.18
C CYS A 778 30.82 15.42 -16.36
N HIS A 779 31.50 15.81 -15.27
CA HIS A 779 32.47 16.90 -15.30
C HIS A 779 33.90 16.38 -15.43
N THR A 780 34.61 16.86 -16.45
CA THR A 780 36.06 16.67 -16.61
C THR A 780 36.89 17.74 -15.89
N PHE A 781 36.22 18.79 -15.37
CA PHE A 781 36.80 19.96 -14.70
C PHE A 781 37.68 20.87 -15.57
N PHE A 782 37.70 20.63 -16.89
CA PHE A 782 38.41 21.47 -17.86
C PHE A 782 37.52 21.91 -19.03
N GLU A 783 36.46 21.16 -19.32
CA GLU A 783 35.51 21.44 -20.39
C GLU A 783 34.08 21.34 -19.85
N SER A 784 33.16 22.05 -20.51
CA SER A 784 31.73 21.91 -20.19
C SER A 784 31.24 20.50 -20.56
N PRO A 785 30.41 19.85 -19.72
CA PRO A 785 29.81 18.56 -20.05
C PRO A 785 28.96 18.61 -21.33
N ASP A 786 28.81 17.45 -21.98
CA ASP A 786 27.87 17.28 -23.10
C ASP A 786 26.41 17.49 -22.66
N SER A 787 25.55 17.90 -23.59
CA SER A 787 24.14 18.19 -23.31
C SER A 787 23.31 16.97 -22.86
N ASP A 788 23.78 15.76 -23.15
CA ASP A 788 23.14 14.50 -22.75
C ASP A 788 23.85 13.82 -21.56
N ALA A 789 24.77 14.52 -20.90
CA ALA A 789 25.50 14.00 -19.75
C ALA A 789 24.55 13.58 -18.61
N SER A 790 24.82 12.42 -18.02
CA SER A 790 23.98 11.83 -16.97
C SER A 790 24.84 11.09 -15.94
N ALA A 791 24.58 11.38 -14.66
CA ALA A 791 25.17 10.67 -13.53
C ALA A 791 24.27 9.53 -13.04
N ALA A 792 23.13 9.30 -13.69
CA ALA A 792 22.25 8.18 -13.36
C ALA A 792 23.04 6.86 -13.41
N ASN A 793 22.91 6.04 -12.37
CA ASN A 793 23.61 4.78 -12.19
C ASN A 793 25.14 4.89 -11.95
N GLN A 794 25.67 6.10 -11.73
CA GLN A 794 27.07 6.36 -11.41
C GLN A 794 27.18 7.03 -10.05
N TRP A 795 27.70 6.30 -9.06
CA TRP A 795 27.67 6.71 -7.67
C TRP A 795 29.05 6.95 -7.09
N THR A 796 29.14 7.89 -6.16
CA THR A 796 30.30 8.08 -5.29
C THR A 796 30.63 6.79 -4.52
N GLU A 797 31.91 6.52 -4.28
CA GLU A 797 32.36 5.32 -3.56
C GLU A 797 31.84 5.28 -2.11
N ASP A 798 31.95 6.41 -1.41
CA ASP A 798 31.61 6.53 0.01
C ASP A 798 31.17 7.94 0.43
N ALA A 799 30.93 8.12 1.74
CA ALA A 799 30.53 9.38 2.35
C ALA A 799 31.55 10.52 2.19
N GLN A 800 32.85 10.21 2.14
CA GLN A 800 33.89 11.23 1.99
C GLN A 800 33.98 11.73 0.55
N SER A 801 33.66 10.85 -0.38
CA SER A 801 33.53 11.13 -1.81
C SER A 801 32.28 11.96 -2.15
N LEU A 802 31.45 12.36 -1.20
CA LEU A 802 30.29 13.22 -1.47
C LEU A 802 30.73 14.66 -1.74
N PHE A 803 30.09 15.35 -2.69
CA PHE A 803 30.35 16.77 -2.98
C PHE A 803 30.40 17.67 -1.73
N LYS A 804 29.56 17.40 -0.72
CA LYS A 804 29.54 18.16 0.54
C LYS A 804 30.76 17.97 1.46
N ASN A 805 31.54 16.92 1.22
CA ASN A 805 32.72 16.53 1.99
C ASN A 805 34.01 16.61 1.15
N ARG A 806 33.91 16.76 -0.18
CA ARG A 806 35.07 16.94 -1.05
C ARG A 806 35.73 18.30 -0.87
N LYS A 807 37.04 18.28 -1.09
CA LYS A 807 37.92 19.44 -1.15
C LYS A 807 38.51 19.53 -2.55
N ASP A 808 39.09 20.67 -2.87
CA ASP A 808 39.93 20.86 -4.04
C ASP A 808 41.15 19.92 -4.07
N ASP A 809 41.91 19.98 -5.17
CA ASP A 809 43.11 19.17 -5.40
C ASP A 809 44.25 19.46 -4.40
N LEU A 810 44.18 20.57 -3.66
CA LEU A 810 45.13 20.94 -2.60
C LEU A 810 44.69 20.43 -1.21
N GLU A 811 43.56 19.72 -1.16
CA GLU A 811 42.88 19.29 0.07
C GLU A 811 42.63 20.44 1.07
N ALA A 812 42.42 21.65 0.57
CA ALA A 812 42.33 22.90 1.33
C ALA A 812 40.92 23.50 1.34
N VAL A 813 40.42 23.89 0.18
CA VAL A 813 39.12 24.55 0.11
C VAL A 813 38.04 23.52 -0.11
N MET A 814 37.00 23.56 0.71
CA MET A 814 35.82 22.71 0.53
C MET A 814 35.09 23.12 -0.74
N CYS A 815 34.68 22.17 -1.60
CA CYS A 815 34.02 22.49 -2.88
C CYS A 815 32.78 23.40 -2.68
N GLN A 816 32.03 23.19 -1.59
CA GLN A 816 30.85 23.98 -1.29
C GLN A 816 31.13 25.44 -0.89
N ALA A 817 32.35 25.75 -0.47
CA ALA A 817 32.75 27.13 -0.20
C ALA A 817 32.76 27.95 -1.50
N CYS A 818 33.26 27.37 -2.59
CA CYS A 818 33.37 28.07 -3.87
C CYS A 818 32.11 27.95 -4.72
N HIS A 819 31.53 26.76 -4.80
CA HIS A 819 30.45 26.46 -5.75
C HIS A 819 29.05 26.61 -5.15
N GLY A 820 28.93 26.75 -3.84
CA GLY A 820 27.64 26.62 -3.15
C GLY A 820 27.28 25.16 -2.87
N THR A 821 26.05 24.92 -2.43
CA THR A 821 25.63 23.61 -1.91
C THR A 821 25.01 22.73 -2.99
N ALA A 822 24.99 21.40 -2.82
CA ALA A 822 24.33 20.51 -3.80
C ALA A 822 22.85 20.92 -3.97
N HIS A 823 22.37 21.00 -5.23
CA HIS A 823 21.05 21.56 -5.62
C HIS A 823 20.92 23.09 -5.53
N ALA A 824 21.96 23.81 -5.10
CA ALA A 824 22.02 25.27 -5.05
C ALA A 824 23.43 25.76 -5.38
N LEU A 825 23.97 25.21 -6.47
CA LEU A 825 25.24 25.66 -7.04
C LEU A 825 25.06 27.05 -7.64
N TYR A 826 26.09 27.90 -7.58
CA TYR A 826 26.01 29.26 -8.10
C TYR A 826 26.00 29.32 -9.65
N PRO A 827 25.24 30.24 -10.26
CA PRO A 827 24.17 31.04 -9.65
C PRO A 827 23.00 30.16 -9.18
N ALA A 828 22.42 30.51 -8.04
CA ALA A 828 21.24 29.84 -7.51
C ALA A 828 20.02 30.78 -7.48
N ASP A 829 18.91 30.38 -8.09
CA ASP A 829 17.65 31.14 -8.15
C ASP A 829 16.47 30.33 -7.59
N ASN A 830 15.80 30.89 -6.59
CA ASN A 830 14.67 30.30 -5.87
C ASN A 830 13.45 31.22 -5.80
N GLY A 831 13.42 32.31 -6.57
CA GLY A 831 12.32 33.28 -6.53
C GLY A 831 12.22 34.11 -5.24
N TYR A 832 13.17 33.99 -4.29
CA TYR A 832 13.28 34.84 -3.10
C TYR A 832 14.23 36.04 -3.31
N GLY A 833 14.54 36.34 -4.58
CA GLY A 833 15.45 37.41 -4.98
C GLY A 833 16.87 36.91 -5.28
N GLU A 834 17.56 37.63 -6.19
CA GLU A 834 18.85 37.22 -6.77
C GLU A 834 19.97 37.01 -5.73
N SER A 835 19.94 37.75 -4.62
CA SER A 835 21.04 37.75 -3.65
C SER A 835 20.92 36.70 -2.55
N ARG A 836 19.73 36.16 -2.28
CA ARG A 836 19.48 35.42 -1.03
C ARG A 836 20.22 34.10 -0.93
N ASN A 837 20.31 33.35 -2.03
CA ASN A 837 21.16 32.16 -2.09
C ASN A 837 22.58 32.47 -2.57
N ASN A 838 22.80 33.61 -3.23
CA ASN A 838 24.09 34.00 -3.80
C ASN A 838 24.89 34.96 -2.89
N ILE A 839 24.69 34.93 -1.57
CA ILE A 839 25.25 35.95 -0.66
C ILE A 839 26.77 36.04 -0.75
N ALA A 840 27.49 34.92 -0.66
CA ALA A 840 28.96 34.92 -0.71
C ALA A 840 29.49 35.50 -2.03
N PRO A 841 29.08 35.02 -3.22
CA PRO A 841 29.56 35.61 -4.47
C PRO A 841 29.09 37.07 -4.66
N MET A 842 27.84 37.40 -4.32
CA MET A 842 27.39 38.80 -4.40
C MET A 842 28.14 39.73 -3.44
N GLN A 843 28.52 39.26 -2.25
CA GLN A 843 29.31 40.01 -1.28
C GLN A 843 30.73 40.26 -1.81
N TYR A 844 31.41 39.22 -2.28
CA TYR A 844 32.84 39.26 -2.56
C TYR A 844 33.19 39.65 -4.01
N GLN A 845 32.52 39.08 -5.01
CA GLN A 845 32.80 39.32 -6.43
C GLN A 845 31.79 40.22 -7.16
N LYS A 846 30.64 40.52 -6.53
CA LYS A 846 29.56 41.41 -7.05
C LYS A 846 28.69 40.84 -8.17
N PHE A 847 28.84 39.56 -8.50
CA PHE A 847 27.99 38.82 -9.42
C PHE A 847 27.78 37.39 -8.93
N ALA A 848 26.69 36.74 -9.32
CA ALA A 848 26.34 35.39 -8.86
C ALA A 848 27.00 34.33 -9.75
N ALA A 849 28.19 33.86 -9.37
CA ALA A 849 28.88 32.73 -9.99
C ALA A 849 29.75 32.04 -8.92
N PRO A 850 30.33 30.85 -9.19
CA PRO A 850 31.30 30.23 -8.29
C PRO A 850 32.43 31.20 -7.92
N LEU A 851 32.88 31.19 -6.65
CA LEU A 851 33.95 32.08 -6.19
C LEU A 851 35.25 31.80 -6.96
N GLY A 852 35.76 32.82 -7.66
CA GLY A 852 36.92 32.70 -8.55
C GLY A 852 36.58 32.62 -10.04
N ALA A 853 35.29 32.60 -10.40
CA ALA A 853 34.86 32.79 -11.79
C ALA A 853 35.33 34.15 -12.34
N GLU A 854 35.52 34.23 -13.66
CA GLU A 854 36.05 35.41 -14.36
C GLU A 854 37.36 35.97 -13.77
N ASP A 855 38.30 35.09 -13.40
CA ASP A 855 39.61 35.44 -12.83
C ASP A 855 39.52 36.27 -11.52
N ASN A 856 38.40 36.18 -10.79
CA ASN A 856 38.12 36.98 -9.59
C ASN A 856 38.35 36.20 -8.29
N CYS A 857 39.58 35.71 -8.09
CA CYS A 857 39.97 34.95 -6.89
C CYS A 857 40.09 35.84 -5.64
N VAL A 858 38.96 36.12 -4.98
CA VAL A 858 38.84 37.09 -3.86
C VAL A 858 39.71 36.81 -2.61
N CYS A 859 40.19 35.57 -2.46
CA CYS A 859 41.11 35.20 -1.36
C CYS A 859 42.55 35.68 -1.61
N HIS A 860 42.97 35.82 -2.87
CA HIS A 860 44.32 36.26 -3.21
C HIS A 860 44.42 37.79 -3.24
N THR A 861 45.60 38.32 -2.93
CA THR A 861 45.92 39.76 -3.07
C THR A 861 46.58 40.13 -4.40
N MET A 862 46.88 39.14 -5.23
CA MET A 862 47.41 39.28 -6.58
C MET A 862 46.40 38.87 -7.65
N GLU A 863 46.58 39.34 -8.88
CA GLU A 863 45.79 38.86 -10.02
C GLU A 863 46.09 37.36 -10.26
N MET A 864 45.03 36.57 -10.38
CA MET A 864 45.09 35.13 -10.61
C MET A 864 44.28 34.81 -11.86
N SER A 865 44.89 34.24 -12.89
CA SER A 865 44.11 33.68 -14.00
C SER A 865 43.61 32.28 -13.66
N MET A 866 42.57 31.81 -14.37
CA MET A 866 42.07 30.44 -14.28
C MET A 866 43.14 29.36 -14.52
N TYR A 867 44.26 29.70 -15.18
CA TYR A 867 45.37 28.79 -15.46
C TYR A 867 46.51 28.89 -14.44
N ASP A 868 46.57 29.97 -13.67
CA ASP A 868 47.56 30.18 -12.60
C ASP A 868 47.09 29.61 -11.25
N SER A 869 45.79 29.32 -11.14
CA SER A 869 45.21 28.70 -9.95
C SER A 869 45.81 27.31 -9.70
N ALA A 870 46.26 27.07 -8.47
CA ALA A 870 46.65 25.73 -7.99
C ALA A 870 45.43 24.86 -7.64
N HIS A 871 44.24 25.44 -7.65
CA HIS A 871 42.95 24.74 -7.66
C HIS A 871 42.54 24.44 -9.11
N HIS A 872 41.63 23.49 -9.33
CA HIS A 872 41.14 23.24 -10.68
C HIS A 872 40.51 24.51 -11.31
N PRO A 873 40.61 24.70 -12.64
CA PRO A 873 40.00 25.86 -13.29
C PRO A 873 38.49 25.91 -13.06
N ILE A 874 37.95 27.11 -12.81
CA ILE A 874 36.51 27.39 -12.81
C ILE A 874 36.16 27.83 -14.23
N VAL A 875 35.56 26.93 -14.99
CA VAL A 875 35.24 27.13 -16.40
C VAL A 875 33.83 27.70 -16.61
N GLU A 876 33.03 27.73 -15.55
CA GLU A 876 31.74 28.38 -15.50
C GLU A 876 31.90 29.91 -15.58
N LYS A 877 31.19 30.52 -16.53
CA LYS A 877 31.12 31.96 -16.72
C LYS A 877 29.92 32.55 -15.99
#